data_AF-A0A6J1Y6Z7-F1
#
_entry.id   AF-A0A6J1Y6Z7-F1
#
_cell.length_a   1.000
_cell.length_b   1.000
_cell.length_c   1.000
_cell.angle_alpha   90.00
_cell.angle_beta   90.00
_cell.angle_gamma   90.00
#
_symmetry.space_group_name_H-M   'P 1'
#
loop_
_entity.id
_entity.type
_entity.pdbx_description
1 polymer ?
#
loop_
_entity_poly.entity_id
_entity_poly.type
_entity_poly.pdbx_seq_one_letter_code
_entity_poly.pdbx_strand_id
1 'polypeptide(L)'
;MHLLGPSFLLLEYLAFSDSSQWKFEHPHTLYTWDGACVWIPCDYKIPGSRQMLENLTLYHNYHYDETRKDFSGTILYDTAKAGKTLPHRERVQFLGDKKSNCTIHIHPVSVNDSGWLGLRVTTKNDKWMEKIDLNVSETPLSPHIQLPPEIQESQEVTLTCSLNFSCPGYQIQLKWSLEEPAVTSTLLTTKTVSTQSKLTFQPQWTHHGKNLSCQLWDPRAERILSEESVGLDVKHPPKEVTTVIQNPAPIREGDNVTLSCNYNSSNPEVTRYEWNFQGSWKKPLREVLIIEKVSWDARPISCAACNQWCSWAPSVSLDVLYAPRDVRVQQISPPSDIHSGHRVLLGCNFSSSRPRDVRFFWKKNGIFLKEGRELTFDAISPEDAGNYNCLVNNSVGQTMSEARILQVLYAPRRLRVSIGPKDQVMEGKKAVLTCEGDANPPIFQYSWFDWKNQNLQHYDQMLRLDPVKVQHSGAYRCQAINRLGMGQSTPSTLTVYYSPETIGRRVAVGVGFCLAALLLAFWGVKLQKSWKKIRSQQGLQENSSGQSFFVRNKKVRRAPLSEDPHSLGCYNPVMEDAISYATLRFPVSDADAPITGDAGTPETEGPSPNRDDTVTYSVVQKHRVGDYENVVPESPEDEGIHYSELVHLGIGERPLAQEMVEYVTLKH
;
A
#
# COMPACT_ATOMS: atom_id res chain seq x y z
N MET A 1 63.43 67.10 -1.66
CA MET A 1 62.65 67.88 -0.66
C MET A 1 62.16 66.84 0.35
N HIS A 2 62.87 66.50 1.43
CA HIS A 2 63.72 67.30 2.34
C HIS A 2 62.97 68.43 3.04
N LEU A 3 62.38 68.10 4.20
CA LEU A 3 62.44 68.78 5.50
C LEU A 3 62.29 67.64 6.53
N LEU A 4 63.37 67.13 7.12
CA LEU A 4 63.94 67.54 8.42
C LEU A 4 63.00 67.27 9.62
N GLY A 5 63.43 66.37 10.51
CA GLY A 5 62.90 66.21 11.88
C GLY A 5 63.67 67.11 12.87
N PRO A 6 64.08 66.65 14.08
CA PRO A 6 64.02 65.29 14.64
C PRO A 6 63.55 65.28 16.12
N SER A 7 64.13 64.38 16.94
CA SER A 7 64.06 64.28 18.41
C SER A 7 62.77 63.66 18.97
N PHE A 8 62.77 62.55 19.72
CA PHE A 8 63.52 62.06 20.91
C PHE A 8 62.61 62.11 22.16
N LEU A 9 62.88 61.21 23.11
CA LEU A 9 62.22 61.08 24.42
C LEU A 9 60.74 60.61 24.41
N LEU A 10 60.56 59.30 24.66
CA LEU A 10 59.79 58.87 25.84
C LEU A 10 60.23 57.46 26.28
N LEU A 11 61.43 57.36 26.87
CA LEU A 11 61.91 56.15 27.55
C LEU A 11 62.26 56.48 29.01
N GLU A 12 61.31 57.10 29.70
CA GLU A 12 61.39 57.39 31.13
C GLU A 12 59.96 57.44 31.68
N TYR A 13 59.60 56.49 32.55
CA TYR A 13 58.67 56.64 33.67
C TYR A 13 58.64 55.37 34.54
N LEU A 14 59.80 55.03 35.09
CA LEU A 14 59.87 54.43 36.42
C LEU A 14 60.21 55.54 37.43
N ALA A 15 59.77 55.39 38.68
CA ALA A 15 59.99 56.34 39.77
C ALA A 15 59.41 57.76 39.58
N PHE A 16 58.13 57.87 39.17
CA PHE A 16 57.36 59.07 39.52
C PHE A 16 57.19 59.15 41.05
N SER A 17 57.55 60.31 41.60
CA SER A 17 57.47 60.69 43.03
C SER A 17 56.16 60.24 43.73
N ASP A 18 56.26 59.51 44.87
CA ASP A 18 55.09 59.22 45.72
C ASP A 18 54.66 60.52 46.44
N SER A 19 53.72 61.24 45.83
CA SER A 19 53.25 62.56 46.26
C SER A 19 52.95 62.63 47.76
N SER A 20 53.45 63.67 48.41
CA SER A 20 53.19 63.99 49.82
C SER A 20 51.80 64.62 50.01
N GLN A 21 50.77 63.90 49.59
CA GLN A 21 49.36 64.26 49.70
C GLN A 21 48.59 63.16 50.44
N TRP A 22 47.47 63.54 51.06
CA TRP A 22 46.57 62.57 51.68
C TRP A 22 46.02 61.63 50.62
N LYS A 23 45.90 60.34 50.96
CA LYS A 23 45.21 59.36 50.12
C LYS A 23 44.12 58.72 50.96
N PHE A 24 42.92 58.68 50.41
CA PHE A 24 41.74 58.07 51.02
C PHE A 24 41.21 56.95 50.12
N GLU A 25 40.72 55.87 50.71
CA GLU A 25 39.93 54.84 50.04
C GLU A 25 38.60 54.64 50.77
N HIS A 26 37.52 55.12 50.15
CA HIS A 26 36.13 54.87 50.52
C HIS A 26 35.28 54.87 49.23
N PRO A 27 34.02 54.36 49.24
CA PRO A 27 33.12 54.51 48.12
C PRO A 27 32.66 55.97 47.97
N HIS A 28 32.53 56.49 46.75
CA HIS A 28 32.20 57.90 46.52
C HIS A 28 30.76 58.27 46.91
N THR A 29 29.78 57.44 46.52
CA THR A 29 28.36 57.59 46.89
C THR A 29 27.90 56.34 47.63
N LEU A 30 27.18 56.52 48.74
CA LEU A 30 26.61 55.46 49.56
C LEU A 30 25.09 55.53 49.57
N TYR A 31 24.48 54.35 49.54
CA TYR A 31 23.03 54.16 49.42
C TYR A 31 22.47 53.41 50.63
N THR A 32 21.38 53.92 51.18
CA THR A 32 20.63 53.34 52.31
C THR A 32 19.19 53.88 52.33
N TRP A 33 18.39 53.56 53.34
CA TRP A 33 17.00 54.02 53.50
C TRP A 33 16.68 54.40 54.95
N ASP A 34 15.61 55.18 55.16
CA ASP A 34 15.21 55.70 56.47
C ASP A 34 15.05 54.58 57.52
N GLY A 35 15.57 54.81 58.73
CA GLY A 35 15.59 53.83 59.82
C GLY A 35 16.67 52.75 59.74
N ALA A 36 17.38 52.60 58.61
CA ALA A 36 18.50 51.65 58.48
C ALA A 36 19.79 52.17 59.17
N CYS A 37 20.95 51.62 58.81
CA CYS A 37 22.23 52.25 59.12
C CYS A 37 22.95 52.71 57.84
N VAL A 38 24.00 53.50 58.01
CA VAL A 38 25.11 53.52 57.05
C VAL A 38 26.42 53.19 57.75
N TRP A 39 27.17 52.29 57.14
CA TRP A 39 28.54 51.93 57.44
C TRP A 39 29.40 52.44 56.29
N ILE A 40 30.27 53.39 56.59
CA ILE A 40 31.17 54.08 55.66
C ILE A 40 32.54 53.41 55.82
N PRO A 41 32.91 52.39 55.02
CA PRO A 41 34.25 51.85 55.08
C PRO A 41 35.21 52.89 54.52
N CYS A 42 36.26 53.19 55.27
CA CYS A 42 37.17 54.28 54.98
C CYS A 42 38.55 53.92 55.51
N ASP A 43 39.57 53.95 54.65
CA ASP A 43 40.98 53.91 55.02
C ASP A 43 41.70 55.15 54.49
N TYR A 44 42.79 55.57 55.15
CA TYR A 44 43.56 56.78 54.85
C TYR A 44 45.07 56.59 55.06
N LYS A 45 45.87 57.30 54.26
CA LYS A 45 47.34 57.41 54.40
C LYS A 45 47.71 58.87 54.69
N ILE A 46 48.23 59.13 55.90
CA ILE A 46 48.71 60.46 56.32
C ILE A 46 50.02 60.79 55.57
N PRO A 47 50.22 62.06 55.11
CA PRO A 47 51.50 62.49 54.55
C PRO A 47 52.67 62.45 55.55
N GLY A 48 53.80 61.89 55.12
CA GLY A 48 55.03 61.84 55.91
C GLY A 48 55.07 60.73 56.97
N SER A 49 56.28 60.32 57.36
CA SER A 49 56.46 59.19 58.28
C SER A 49 56.20 59.57 59.74
N ARG A 50 55.50 58.67 60.47
CA ARG A 50 55.21 58.75 61.91
C ARG A 50 54.26 59.87 62.38
N GLN A 51 53.47 60.48 61.50
CA GLN A 51 52.32 61.28 61.92
C GLN A 51 51.18 60.40 62.47
N MET A 52 50.29 60.98 63.29
CA MET A 52 49.07 60.35 63.80
C MET A 52 47.91 61.35 63.75
N LEU A 53 46.68 60.84 63.67
CA LEU A 53 45.47 61.67 63.63
C LEU A 53 45.16 62.30 65.00
N GLU A 54 45.10 63.63 65.05
CA GLU A 54 44.78 64.36 66.29
C GLU A 54 43.28 64.49 66.49
N ASN A 55 42.57 65.02 65.48
CA ASN A 55 41.11 65.10 65.46
C ASN A 55 40.51 64.60 64.14
N LEU A 56 39.33 64.00 64.25
CA LEU A 56 38.42 63.67 63.17
C LEU A 56 37.07 64.34 63.47
N THR A 57 36.51 65.04 62.49
CA THR A 57 35.20 65.70 62.58
C THR A 57 34.38 65.35 61.35
N LEU A 58 33.17 64.83 61.55
CA LEU A 58 32.21 64.58 60.48
C LEU A 58 31.23 65.75 60.39
N TYR A 59 31.21 66.40 59.24
CA TYR A 59 30.23 67.43 58.89
C TYR A 59 29.16 66.87 57.97
N HIS A 60 27.95 67.42 58.04
CA HIS A 60 26.85 67.24 57.09
C HIS A 60 26.54 68.57 56.40
N ASN A 61 26.38 68.51 55.07
CA ASN A 61 26.12 69.64 54.17
C ASN A 61 27.03 70.84 54.46
N TYR A 62 28.34 70.57 54.42
CA TYR A 62 29.38 71.54 54.74
C TYR A 62 29.61 72.57 53.63
N HIS A 63 30.02 73.77 54.04
CA HIS A 63 30.39 74.88 53.18
C HIS A 63 31.80 75.37 53.55
N TYR A 64 32.60 75.75 52.55
CA TYR A 64 33.91 76.35 52.78
C TYR A 64 33.78 77.88 52.86
N ASP A 65 34.10 78.46 54.01
CA ASP A 65 34.13 79.91 54.17
C ASP A 65 35.51 80.44 53.73
N GLU A 66 35.59 80.95 52.51
CA GLU A 66 36.83 81.52 51.94
C GLU A 66 37.40 82.66 52.78
N THR A 67 36.54 83.44 53.45
CA THR A 67 36.95 84.60 54.26
C THR A 67 37.60 84.18 55.57
N ARG A 68 37.12 83.08 56.18
CA ARG A 68 37.66 82.50 57.42
C ARG A 68 38.71 81.41 57.17
N LYS A 69 38.80 80.89 55.94
CA LYS A 69 39.63 79.73 55.53
C LYS A 69 39.36 78.47 56.37
N ASP A 70 38.07 78.27 56.67
CA ASP A 70 37.58 77.17 57.49
C ASP A 70 36.21 76.67 57.02
N PHE A 71 35.75 75.55 57.58
CA PHE A 71 34.50 74.92 57.18
C PHE A 71 33.36 75.19 58.17
N SER A 72 32.19 75.55 57.64
CA SER A 72 30.93 75.63 58.38
C SER A 72 29.99 74.49 57.94
N GLY A 73 29.07 74.09 58.82
CA GLY A 73 28.13 72.99 58.56
C GLY A 73 27.70 72.30 59.86
N THR A 74 26.78 71.33 59.75
CA THR A 74 26.29 70.59 60.92
C THR A 74 27.34 69.55 61.33
N ILE A 75 27.93 69.71 62.52
CA ILE A 75 28.87 68.73 63.07
C ILE A 75 28.07 67.54 63.61
N LEU A 76 28.17 66.39 62.94
CA LEU A 76 27.58 65.13 63.37
C LEU A 76 28.45 64.42 64.43
N TYR A 77 29.78 64.52 64.31
CA TYR A 77 30.73 63.85 65.20
C TYR A 77 32.06 64.62 65.28
N ASP A 78 32.74 64.59 66.43
CA ASP A 78 34.01 65.29 66.69
C ASP A 78 34.81 64.59 67.80
N THR A 79 35.97 64.01 67.49
CA THR A 79 36.76 63.25 68.47
C THR A 79 37.37 64.13 69.57
N ALA A 80 37.68 65.40 69.29
CA ALA A 80 38.23 66.32 70.28
C ALA A 80 37.17 66.75 71.32
N LYS A 81 35.88 66.64 70.97
CA LYS A 81 34.75 66.95 71.85
C LYS A 81 34.15 65.69 72.52
N ALA A 82 34.88 64.58 72.57
CA ALA A 82 34.42 63.29 73.12
C ALA A 82 33.98 63.31 74.60
N GLY A 83 34.21 64.39 75.35
CA GLY A 83 33.68 64.61 76.70
C GLY A 83 32.39 65.45 76.80
N LYS A 84 31.79 65.91 75.70
CA LYS A 84 30.61 66.81 75.72
C LYS A 84 29.40 66.22 74.99
N THR A 85 28.21 66.59 75.45
CA THR A 85 26.92 66.29 74.80
C THR A 85 26.75 67.10 73.52
N LEU A 86 26.41 66.41 72.43
CA LEU A 86 26.15 66.93 71.09
C LEU A 86 24.90 66.20 70.59
N PRO A 87 23.88 66.89 70.04
CA PRO A 87 22.53 66.31 69.84
C PRO A 87 22.46 65.18 68.81
N HIS A 88 23.49 64.99 67.97
CA HIS A 88 23.55 63.91 66.98
C HIS A 88 24.53 62.78 67.37
N ARG A 89 25.23 62.94 68.50
CA ARG A 89 26.36 62.08 68.88
C ARG A 89 25.97 60.66 69.27
N GLU A 90 24.72 60.45 69.68
CA GLU A 90 24.22 59.12 70.06
C GLU A 90 23.97 58.21 68.83
N ARG A 91 23.79 58.80 67.64
CA ARG A 91 23.60 58.06 66.37
C ARG A 91 24.90 57.71 65.64
N VAL A 92 26.00 58.44 65.91
CA VAL A 92 27.24 58.38 65.11
C VAL A 92 28.39 57.79 65.90
N GLN A 93 28.96 56.71 65.39
CA GLN A 93 30.03 55.94 65.98
C GLN A 93 31.25 55.94 65.05
N PHE A 94 32.40 56.36 65.57
CA PHE A 94 33.69 56.17 64.89
C PHE A 94 34.25 54.79 65.27
N LEU A 95 34.56 53.97 64.27
CA LEU A 95 34.99 52.58 64.43
C LEU A 95 36.42 52.34 63.92
N GLY A 96 37.05 53.37 63.36
CA GLY A 96 38.43 53.34 62.89
C GLY A 96 39.48 53.64 63.98
N ASP A 97 40.66 54.07 63.56
CA ASP A 97 41.82 54.34 64.42
C ASP A 97 42.59 55.63 64.06
N LYS A 98 43.62 55.93 64.85
CA LYS A 98 44.46 57.14 64.67
C LYS A 98 45.65 56.95 63.71
N LYS A 99 45.70 55.85 62.94
CA LYS A 99 46.82 55.48 62.06
C LYS A 99 46.42 55.42 60.59
N SER A 100 45.35 54.70 60.27
CA SER A 100 44.96 54.44 58.89
C SER A 100 43.48 54.10 58.64
N ASN A 101 42.68 53.75 59.65
CA ASN A 101 41.26 53.42 59.43
C ASN A 101 40.35 54.59 59.83
N CYS A 102 39.52 55.08 58.91
CA CYS A 102 38.59 56.19 59.13
C CYS A 102 37.10 55.77 59.16
N THR A 103 36.81 54.48 59.36
CA THR A 103 35.46 53.90 59.26
C THR A 103 34.47 54.52 60.24
N ILE A 104 33.28 54.86 59.74
CA ILE A 104 32.18 55.49 60.48
C ILE A 104 30.91 54.68 60.34
N HIS A 105 30.14 54.59 61.41
CA HIS A 105 28.81 53.98 61.44
C HIS A 105 27.78 55.00 61.95
N ILE A 106 26.62 55.09 61.29
CA ILE A 106 25.50 55.96 61.66
C ILE A 106 24.23 55.11 61.73
N HIS A 107 23.54 55.11 62.88
CA HIS A 107 22.28 54.39 63.06
C HIS A 107 21.38 55.06 64.14
N PRO A 108 20.06 55.22 63.91
CA PRO A 108 19.40 55.14 62.60
C PRO A 108 19.83 56.31 61.70
N VAL A 109 19.82 56.09 60.39
CA VAL A 109 19.85 57.17 59.38
C VAL A 109 18.43 57.67 59.13
N SER A 110 18.30 58.91 58.68
CA SER A 110 17.04 59.47 58.17
C SER A 110 17.23 60.13 56.81
N VAL A 111 16.15 60.27 56.03
CA VAL A 111 16.14 60.97 54.73
C VAL A 111 16.87 62.32 54.79
N ASN A 112 16.69 63.06 55.89
CA ASN A 112 17.29 64.38 56.11
C ASN A 112 18.82 64.35 56.40
N ASP A 113 19.43 63.18 56.61
CA ASP A 113 20.89 63.01 56.64
C ASP A 113 21.51 62.94 55.23
N SER A 114 20.70 62.90 54.17
CA SER A 114 21.17 62.90 52.77
C SER A 114 21.97 64.16 52.40
N GLY A 115 22.84 64.02 51.41
CA GLY A 115 23.69 65.09 50.89
C GLY A 115 25.18 64.83 51.13
N TRP A 116 25.96 65.90 51.29
CA TRP A 116 27.41 65.82 51.31
C TRP A 116 27.95 65.72 52.73
N LEU A 117 28.54 64.57 53.06
CA LEU A 117 29.31 64.38 54.26
C LEU A 117 30.76 64.85 54.03
N GLY A 118 31.25 65.67 54.96
CA GLY A 118 32.63 66.17 54.97
C GLY A 118 33.43 65.51 56.08
N LEU A 119 34.36 64.65 55.72
CA LEU A 119 35.27 64.00 56.66
C LEU A 119 36.52 64.87 56.85
N ARG A 120 36.48 65.70 57.90
CA ARG A 120 37.57 66.62 58.26
C ARG A 120 38.57 65.91 59.17
N VAL A 121 39.80 65.78 58.69
CA VAL A 121 40.93 65.20 59.45
C VAL A 121 42.00 66.25 59.72
N THR A 122 42.61 66.21 60.90
CA THR A 122 43.71 67.12 61.27
C THR A 122 44.85 66.39 61.99
N THR A 123 46.08 66.67 61.58
CA THR A 123 47.29 66.38 62.36
C THR A 123 47.91 67.68 62.88
N LYS A 124 49.04 67.56 63.60
CA LYS A 124 49.84 68.70 64.08
C LYS A 124 50.23 69.71 63.01
N ASN A 125 50.39 69.24 61.77
CA ASN A 125 51.03 69.98 60.70
C ASN A 125 50.13 70.22 59.47
N ASP A 126 49.00 69.52 59.35
CA ASP A 126 48.17 69.53 58.14
C ASP A 126 46.68 69.20 58.40
N LYS A 127 45.78 69.64 57.50
CA LYS A 127 44.33 69.49 57.61
C LYS A 127 43.64 69.19 56.27
N TRP A 128 43.18 67.95 56.05
CA TRP A 128 42.42 67.55 54.85
C TRP A 128 40.90 67.56 55.09
N MET A 129 40.12 67.60 54.02
CA MET A 129 38.65 67.48 54.04
C MET A 129 38.26 66.56 52.90
N GLU A 130 37.81 65.36 53.22
CA GLU A 130 37.40 64.37 52.23
C GLU A 130 35.88 64.38 52.02
N LYS A 131 35.41 64.15 50.78
CA LYS A 131 33.99 64.24 50.42
C LYS A 131 33.37 62.87 50.22
N ILE A 132 32.32 62.58 50.99
CA ILE A 132 31.46 61.40 50.84
C ILE A 132 30.04 61.86 50.49
N ASP A 133 29.40 61.20 49.53
CA ASP A 133 28.03 61.49 49.10
C ASP A 133 27.08 60.44 49.70
N LEU A 134 26.05 60.87 50.45
CA LEU A 134 25.11 59.97 51.12
C LEU A 134 23.70 60.18 50.56
N ASN A 135 23.09 59.09 50.09
CA ASN A 135 21.71 59.07 49.58
C ASN A 135 20.86 58.14 50.45
N VAL A 136 19.88 58.72 51.16
CA VAL A 136 18.94 58.00 52.05
C VAL A 136 17.53 58.06 51.46
N SER A 137 17.06 56.94 50.94
CA SER A 137 15.70 56.79 50.39
C SER A 137 14.62 56.75 51.49
N GLU A 138 13.42 57.25 51.19
CA GLU A 138 12.23 57.08 52.05
C GLU A 138 11.84 55.61 52.22
N THR A 139 12.06 54.79 51.20
CA THR A 139 11.70 53.36 51.16
C THR A 139 12.91 52.48 50.87
N PRO A 140 12.88 51.18 51.27
CA PRO A 140 13.92 50.23 50.90
C PRO A 140 14.11 50.14 49.39
N LEU A 141 15.38 50.18 48.96
CA LEU A 141 15.76 50.16 47.55
C LEU A 141 15.45 48.79 46.93
N SER A 142 14.91 48.76 45.71
CA SER A 142 14.84 47.52 44.94
C SER A 142 16.24 47.01 44.59
N PRO A 143 16.46 45.68 44.58
CA PRO A 143 17.67 45.10 44.01
C PRO A 143 17.68 45.26 42.49
N HIS A 144 18.81 44.96 41.86
CA HIS A 144 18.99 44.96 40.41
C HIS A 144 19.53 43.63 39.90
N ILE A 145 18.81 43.01 38.97
CA ILE A 145 19.05 41.72 38.32
C ILE A 145 19.81 41.93 37.00
N GLN A 146 20.94 41.27 36.88
CA GLN A 146 21.77 41.23 35.68
C GLN A 146 21.62 39.86 35.01
N LEU A 147 21.15 39.88 33.76
CA LEU A 147 21.03 38.72 32.88
C LEU A 147 22.26 38.59 31.94
N PRO A 148 22.64 37.37 31.51
CA PRO A 148 23.57 37.18 30.41
C PRO A 148 22.95 37.62 29.06
N PRO A 149 23.78 37.86 28.02
CA PRO A 149 23.29 38.39 26.73
C PRO A 149 22.43 37.41 25.93
N GLU A 150 22.55 36.10 26.16
CA GLU A 150 21.68 35.06 25.63
C GLU A 150 21.50 33.98 26.69
N ILE A 151 20.31 33.37 26.73
CA ILE A 151 19.96 32.25 27.60
C ILE A 151 19.45 31.13 26.70
N GLN A 152 20.16 30.01 26.61
CA GLN A 152 19.72 28.82 25.86
C GLN A 152 19.24 27.73 26.81
N GLU A 153 18.28 26.89 26.40
CA GLU A 153 17.83 25.77 27.23
C GLU A 153 18.95 24.76 27.54
N SER A 154 18.86 24.10 28.69
CA SER A 154 19.81 23.08 29.18
C SER A 154 21.27 23.52 29.35
N GLN A 155 21.63 24.75 29.00
CA GLN A 155 22.94 25.34 29.30
C GLN A 155 22.90 25.99 30.68
N GLU A 156 23.92 25.74 31.50
CA GLU A 156 24.01 26.34 32.83
C GLU A 156 24.25 27.85 32.73
N VAL A 157 23.33 28.66 33.26
CA VAL A 157 23.43 30.12 33.29
C VAL A 157 23.49 30.61 34.73
N THR A 158 24.20 31.72 34.96
CA THR A 158 24.28 32.38 36.26
C THR A 158 23.72 33.79 36.16
N LEU A 159 22.67 34.07 36.93
CA LEU A 159 22.03 35.38 37.04
C LEU A 159 22.52 36.06 38.33
N THR A 160 22.81 37.36 38.28
CA THR A 160 23.30 38.10 39.46
C THR A 160 22.27 39.13 39.90
N CYS A 161 21.68 38.93 41.08
CA CYS A 161 20.90 39.95 41.77
C CYS A 161 21.83 40.72 42.70
N SER A 162 21.78 42.05 42.64
CA SER A 162 22.71 42.93 43.35
C SER A 162 21.95 44.05 44.08
N LEU A 163 22.40 44.38 45.29
CA LEU A 163 21.88 45.52 46.05
C LEU A 163 23.04 46.35 46.59
N ASN A 164 23.09 47.61 46.16
CA ASN A 164 24.00 48.62 46.71
C ASN A 164 23.40 49.12 48.03
N PHE A 165 23.76 48.47 49.13
CA PHE A 165 23.27 48.80 50.47
C PHE A 165 24.41 48.82 51.48
N SER A 166 24.63 49.97 52.08
CA SER A 166 25.84 50.24 52.85
C SER A 166 25.70 49.94 54.35
N CYS A 167 25.20 48.77 54.75
CA CYS A 167 24.98 48.45 56.18
C CYS A 167 25.09 46.94 56.50
N PRO A 168 26.28 46.42 56.86
CA PRO A 168 26.48 44.99 57.16
C PRO A 168 25.87 44.52 58.49
N GLY A 169 25.52 45.43 59.41
CA GLY A 169 24.86 45.09 60.68
C GLY A 169 23.35 44.83 60.55
N TYR A 170 22.74 45.18 59.42
CA TYR A 170 21.32 45.02 59.16
C TYR A 170 21.11 43.73 58.34
N GLN A 171 20.42 42.75 58.93
CA GLN A 171 20.36 41.38 58.43
C GLN A 171 19.39 41.18 57.26
N ILE A 172 19.64 41.81 56.11
CA ILE A 172 18.89 41.52 54.87
C ILE A 172 19.30 40.19 54.23
N GLN A 173 18.39 39.62 53.45
CA GLN A 173 18.66 38.51 52.52
C GLN A 173 18.14 38.86 51.11
N LEU A 174 18.86 38.44 50.06
CA LEU A 174 18.36 38.44 48.69
C LEU A 174 17.85 37.04 48.36
N LYS A 175 16.55 36.89 48.14
CA LYS A 175 15.88 35.63 47.77
C LYS A 175 15.44 35.70 46.31
N TRP A 176 15.42 34.56 45.63
CA TRP A 176 14.90 34.43 44.27
C TRP A 176 13.53 33.73 44.28
N SER A 177 12.69 33.99 43.27
CA SER A 177 11.39 33.32 43.12
C SER A 177 11.46 31.91 42.52
N LEU A 178 12.66 31.43 42.16
CA LEU A 178 12.92 30.04 41.76
C LEU A 178 13.45 29.25 42.97
N GLU A 179 12.87 28.06 43.23
CA GLU A 179 13.27 27.16 44.31
C GLU A 179 14.57 26.36 43.99
N GLU A 180 15.52 27.01 43.33
CA GLU A 180 16.80 26.46 42.88
C GLU A 180 17.95 26.96 43.77
N PRO A 181 19.08 26.22 43.89
CA PRO A 181 20.13 26.50 44.88
C PRO A 181 20.97 27.74 44.54
N ALA A 182 20.53 28.92 44.99
CA ALA A 182 21.25 30.18 44.85
C ALA A 182 22.42 30.35 45.85
N VAL A 183 23.54 30.88 45.36
CA VAL A 183 24.74 31.19 46.16
C VAL A 183 24.81 32.69 46.47
N THR A 184 24.55 33.05 47.71
CA THR A 184 24.64 34.45 48.19
C THR A 184 26.07 34.77 48.66
N SER A 185 26.59 35.95 48.29
CA SER A 185 27.89 36.45 48.73
C SER A 185 27.86 37.96 48.96
N THR A 186 28.27 38.42 50.14
CA THR A 186 28.32 39.85 50.46
C THR A 186 29.70 40.40 50.10
N LEU A 187 29.79 41.34 49.16
CA LEU A 187 31.04 41.95 48.75
C LEU A 187 31.29 43.22 49.56
N LEU A 188 32.15 43.09 50.57
CA LEU A 188 32.59 44.17 51.45
C LEU A 188 34.02 44.56 51.08
N THR A 189 34.18 45.70 50.40
CA THR A 189 35.50 46.30 50.12
C THR A 189 35.51 47.78 50.50
N THR A 190 36.69 48.40 50.55
CA THR A 190 36.85 49.85 50.74
C THR A 190 36.32 50.68 49.56
N LYS A 191 35.95 50.05 48.43
CA LYS A 191 35.58 50.74 47.18
C LYS A 191 34.13 50.50 46.78
N THR A 192 33.57 49.36 47.18
CA THR A 192 32.16 49.00 47.01
C THR A 192 31.64 48.23 48.22
N VAL A 193 30.43 48.59 48.68
CA VAL A 193 29.64 47.81 49.63
C VAL A 193 28.38 47.36 48.92
N SER A 194 28.29 46.08 48.57
CA SER A 194 27.12 45.52 47.91
C SER A 194 26.86 44.08 48.33
N THR A 195 25.59 43.74 48.49
CA THR A 195 25.14 42.37 48.68
C THR A 195 24.78 41.81 47.31
N GLN A 196 25.34 40.67 46.92
CA GLN A 196 25.00 39.99 45.67
C GLN A 196 24.52 38.55 45.93
N SER A 197 23.49 38.12 45.22
CA SER A 197 23.07 36.72 45.16
C SER A 197 23.18 36.23 43.73
N LYS A 198 23.81 35.06 43.55
CA LYS A 198 24.01 34.44 42.25
C LYS A 198 23.18 33.18 42.15
N LEU A 199 22.21 33.19 41.26
CA LEU A 199 21.39 32.02 40.95
C LEU A 199 21.99 31.32 39.74
N THR A 200 22.45 30.09 39.93
CA THR A 200 22.97 29.23 38.86
C THR A 200 22.00 28.07 38.65
N PHE A 201 21.50 27.90 37.43
CA PHE A 201 20.51 26.86 37.09
C PHE A 201 20.55 26.51 35.59
N GLN A 202 19.86 25.44 35.20
CA GLN A 202 19.69 25.02 33.80
C GLN A 202 18.28 25.40 33.29
N PRO A 203 18.14 26.39 32.39
CA PRO A 203 16.84 26.86 31.92
C PRO A 203 16.09 25.79 31.14
N GLN A 204 14.79 25.67 31.42
CA GLN A 204 13.87 24.90 30.61
C GLN A 204 13.18 25.83 29.59
N TRP A 205 12.78 25.31 28.44
CA TRP A 205 11.95 26.06 27.48
C TRP A 205 10.65 26.60 28.11
N THR A 206 10.10 25.90 29.11
CA THR A 206 8.93 26.34 29.89
C THR A 206 9.20 27.54 30.81
N HIS A 207 10.44 28.05 30.86
CA HIS A 207 10.79 29.30 31.54
C HIS A 207 10.73 30.52 30.61
N HIS A 208 10.66 30.32 29.28
CA HIS A 208 10.48 31.43 28.35
C HIS A 208 9.18 32.19 28.65
N GLY A 209 9.26 33.53 28.70
CA GLY A 209 8.13 34.41 28.97
C GLY A 209 7.63 34.42 30.42
N LYS A 210 8.27 33.66 31.34
CA LYS A 210 8.00 33.76 32.78
C LYS A 210 8.85 34.86 33.40
N ASN A 211 8.28 35.50 34.42
CA ASN A 211 9.01 36.45 35.26
C ASN A 211 9.78 35.71 36.36
N LEU A 212 11.04 36.10 36.54
CA LEU A 212 11.86 35.79 37.70
C LEU A 212 11.97 37.05 38.56
N SER A 213 11.67 36.96 39.86
CA SER A 213 11.91 38.06 40.79
C SER A 213 13.08 37.81 41.73
N CYS A 214 13.74 38.89 42.13
CA CYS A 214 14.66 38.92 43.25
C CYS A 214 14.08 39.83 44.33
N GLN A 215 13.97 39.29 45.54
CA GLN A 215 13.24 39.88 46.66
C GLN A 215 14.21 40.23 47.78
N LEU A 216 14.14 41.48 48.26
CA LEU A 216 14.83 41.93 49.45
C LEU A 216 14.01 41.51 50.68
N TRP A 217 14.48 40.49 51.40
CA TRP A 217 13.80 39.90 52.54
C TRP A 217 14.37 40.40 53.87
N ASP A 218 13.49 40.81 54.77
CA ASP A 218 13.79 41.06 56.19
C ASP A 218 13.39 39.82 57.02
N PRO A 219 14.36 39.09 57.60
CA PRO A 219 14.11 37.90 58.43
C PRO A 219 13.76 38.24 59.89
N ARG A 220 13.78 39.52 60.30
CA ARG A 220 13.31 39.96 61.62
C ARG A 220 11.86 40.44 61.58
N ALA A 221 11.46 41.07 60.46
CA ALA A 221 10.10 41.53 60.21
C ALA A 221 9.28 40.55 59.33
N GLU A 222 9.85 39.39 58.99
CA GLU A 222 9.27 38.32 58.17
C GLU A 222 8.53 38.81 56.90
N ARG A 223 9.14 39.77 56.18
CA ARG A 223 8.51 40.43 55.03
C ARG A 223 9.48 40.75 53.91
N ILE A 224 8.91 40.89 52.71
CA ILE A 224 9.58 41.52 51.57
C ILE A 224 9.60 43.04 51.83
N LEU A 225 10.77 43.67 51.64
CA LEU A 225 10.97 45.12 51.74
C LEU A 225 10.84 45.80 50.36
N SER A 226 11.33 45.14 49.32
CA SER A 226 11.33 45.56 47.92
C SER A 226 11.60 44.34 47.03
N GLU A 227 11.28 44.43 45.74
CA GLU A 227 11.67 43.44 44.74
C GLU A 227 11.92 44.08 43.37
N GLU A 228 12.54 43.32 42.47
CA GLU A 228 12.62 43.59 41.03
C GLU A 228 12.24 42.30 40.29
N SER A 229 11.62 42.41 39.11
CA SER A 229 11.21 41.27 38.29
C SER A 229 11.65 41.44 36.84
N VAL A 230 12.13 40.36 36.21
CA VAL A 230 12.54 40.35 34.80
C VAL A 230 11.98 39.13 34.06
N GLY A 231 11.51 39.32 32.83
CA GLY A 231 11.04 38.25 31.96
C GLY A 231 12.20 37.47 31.34
N LEU A 232 12.15 36.14 31.38
CA LEU A 232 13.22 35.28 30.85
C LEU A 232 13.04 34.99 29.35
N ASP A 233 14.00 35.42 28.54
CA ASP A 233 14.05 35.16 27.10
C ASP A 233 14.89 33.90 26.78
N VAL A 234 14.39 32.72 27.18
CA VAL A 234 15.08 31.44 26.93
C VAL A 234 14.91 31.01 25.46
N LYS A 235 16.02 30.88 24.73
CA LYS A 235 16.08 30.36 23.36
C LYS A 235 16.06 28.83 23.36
N HIS A 236 15.27 28.24 22.47
CA HIS A 236 15.14 26.79 22.34
C HIS A 236 14.68 26.34 20.94
N PRO A 237 15.02 25.10 20.53
CA PRO A 237 14.42 24.44 19.36
C PRO A 237 12.89 24.33 19.49
N PRO A 238 12.16 24.12 18.37
CA PRO A 238 10.72 23.86 18.40
C PRO A 238 10.39 22.64 19.28
N LYS A 239 9.30 22.72 20.06
CA LYS A 239 8.86 21.68 20.99
C LYS A 239 7.56 21.03 20.54
N GLU A 240 7.42 19.74 20.85
CA GLU A 240 6.22 18.94 20.58
C GLU A 240 5.78 18.99 19.11
N VAL A 241 6.75 18.83 18.20
CA VAL A 241 6.50 18.84 16.76
C VAL A 241 5.70 17.60 16.36
N THR A 242 4.61 17.79 15.62
CA THR A 242 3.63 16.75 15.28
C THR A 242 3.21 16.82 13.82
N THR A 243 2.99 15.65 13.21
CA THR A 243 2.46 15.53 11.84
C THR A 243 0.96 15.22 11.93
N VAL A 244 0.10 16.09 11.39
CA VAL A 244 -1.36 15.95 11.40
C VAL A 244 -1.87 15.69 9.99
N ILE A 245 -2.70 14.66 9.80
CA ILE A 245 -3.38 14.37 8.53
C ILE A 245 -4.68 15.18 8.50
N GLN A 246 -4.92 15.95 7.42
CA GLN A 246 -6.09 16.83 7.31
C GLN A 246 -7.28 16.21 6.55
N ASN A 247 -7.07 15.10 5.85
CA ASN A 247 -8.11 14.44 5.04
C ASN A 247 -9.17 13.73 5.91
N PRO A 248 -10.45 13.69 5.47
CA PRO A 248 -11.42 12.76 6.02
C PRO A 248 -10.98 11.31 5.71
N ALA A 249 -11.05 10.44 6.72
CA ALA A 249 -10.81 9.02 6.55
C ALA A 249 -12.04 8.28 5.97
N PRO A 250 -11.87 7.17 5.23
CA PRO A 250 -10.62 6.49 4.92
C PRO A 250 -9.96 6.95 3.60
N ILE A 251 -8.63 6.90 3.55
CA ILE A 251 -7.81 7.25 2.38
C ILE A 251 -7.74 6.05 1.42
N ARG A 252 -7.82 6.29 0.11
CA ARG A 252 -7.65 5.28 -0.94
C ARG A 252 -6.38 5.51 -1.75
N GLU A 253 -5.88 4.46 -2.38
CA GLU A 253 -4.80 4.58 -3.37
C GLU A 253 -5.21 5.52 -4.51
N GLY A 254 -4.35 6.50 -4.83
CA GLY A 254 -4.62 7.52 -5.84
C GLY A 254 -5.29 8.80 -5.31
N ASP A 255 -5.71 8.85 -4.04
CA ASP A 255 -6.21 10.08 -3.41
C ASP A 255 -5.10 11.12 -3.21
N ASN A 256 -5.47 12.40 -3.09
CA ASN A 256 -4.56 13.48 -2.71
C ASN A 256 -4.64 13.71 -1.19
N VAL A 257 -3.52 13.51 -0.49
CA VAL A 257 -3.45 13.60 0.99
C VAL A 257 -2.70 14.86 1.42
N THR A 258 -3.30 15.63 2.32
CA THR A 258 -2.75 16.85 2.91
C THR A 258 -2.34 16.60 4.35
N LEU A 259 -1.12 17.00 4.71
CA LEU A 259 -0.56 16.90 6.05
C LEU A 259 -0.02 18.27 6.50
N SER A 260 -0.20 18.62 7.77
CA SER A 260 0.38 19.83 8.39
C SER A 260 1.35 19.47 9.51
N CYS A 261 2.44 20.24 9.61
CA CYS A 261 3.47 20.11 10.63
C CYS A 261 3.27 21.16 11.73
N ASN A 262 2.73 20.75 12.87
CA ASN A 262 2.44 21.65 13.99
C ASN A 262 3.54 21.58 15.08
N TYR A 263 3.66 22.60 15.92
CA TYR A 263 4.55 22.64 17.09
C TYR A 263 3.89 23.46 18.22
N ASN A 264 4.26 23.21 19.49
CA ASN A 264 3.66 23.90 20.64
C ASN A 264 4.37 25.23 20.97
N SER A 265 5.71 25.23 20.98
CA SER A 265 6.50 26.44 21.30
C SER A 265 7.85 26.44 20.58
N SER A 266 8.37 27.62 20.23
CA SER A 266 9.70 27.82 19.63
C SER A 266 10.19 29.25 19.82
N ASN A 267 11.47 29.44 20.21
CA ASN A 267 12.09 30.77 20.35
C ASN A 267 13.55 30.74 19.84
N PRO A 268 13.91 31.47 18.76
CA PRO A 268 13.04 32.30 17.93
C PRO A 268 12.00 31.46 17.15
N GLU A 269 11.02 32.12 16.54
CA GLU A 269 9.95 31.46 15.76
C GLU A 269 10.48 30.56 14.63
N VAL A 270 9.64 29.61 14.20
CA VAL A 270 9.95 28.67 13.11
C VAL A 270 10.05 29.40 11.77
N THR A 271 11.22 29.32 11.14
CA THR A 271 11.52 30.02 9.87
C THR A 271 11.36 29.13 8.64
N ARG A 272 11.39 27.80 8.80
CA ARG A 272 11.16 26.83 7.73
C ARG A 272 10.64 25.50 8.27
N TYR A 273 10.09 24.70 7.35
CA TYR A 273 9.73 23.31 7.58
C TYR A 273 10.51 22.40 6.63
N GLU A 274 10.82 21.20 7.09
CA GLU A 274 11.46 20.14 6.31
C GLU A 274 10.56 18.89 6.36
N TRP A 275 10.52 18.10 5.29
CA TRP A 275 9.63 16.93 5.19
C TRP A 275 10.40 15.73 4.64
N ASN A 276 10.29 14.59 5.33
CA ASN A 276 10.91 13.32 4.98
C ASN A 276 9.84 12.36 4.41
N PHE A 277 9.82 12.25 3.08
CA PHE A 277 9.00 11.31 2.33
C PHE A 277 9.70 10.98 0.99
N GLN A 278 9.34 9.86 0.36
CA GLN A 278 9.83 9.52 -0.99
C GLN A 278 8.74 9.81 -2.03
N GLY A 279 8.89 10.92 -2.75
CA GLY A 279 8.00 11.36 -3.83
C GLY A 279 8.67 12.45 -4.70
N SER A 280 8.11 12.72 -5.88
CA SER A 280 8.62 13.78 -6.77
C SER A 280 8.18 15.18 -6.31
N TRP A 281 9.04 16.18 -6.56
CA TRP A 281 9.01 17.44 -5.81
C TRP A 281 8.09 18.53 -6.38
N LYS A 282 7.37 19.20 -5.47
CA LYS A 282 7.40 20.67 -5.38
C LYS A 282 7.82 21.04 -3.95
N LYS A 283 8.88 21.84 -3.78
CA LYS A 283 9.43 22.19 -2.45
C LYS A 283 8.41 23.01 -1.63
N PRO A 284 7.90 22.52 -0.50
CA PRO A 284 7.14 23.33 0.44
C PRO A 284 8.11 23.98 1.43
N LEU A 285 8.34 25.30 1.34
CA LEU A 285 8.89 26.08 2.47
C LEU A 285 7.77 26.39 3.49
N ARG A 286 6.81 25.48 3.66
CA ARG A 286 5.53 25.72 4.31
C ARG A 286 5.16 24.57 5.23
N GLU A 287 4.37 24.91 6.24
CA GLU A 287 3.78 24.02 7.24
C GLU A 287 3.04 22.82 6.64
N VAL A 288 2.52 22.96 5.41
CA VAL A 288 1.65 21.97 4.74
C VAL A 288 2.38 21.24 3.62
N LEU A 289 2.31 19.90 3.64
CA LEU A 289 2.67 18.98 2.57
C LEU A 289 1.39 18.46 1.89
N ILE A 290 1.39 18.41 0.56
CA ILE A 290 0.35 17.74 -0.24
C ILE A 290 1.02 16.61 -1.03
N ILE A 291 0.54 15.39 -0.81
CA ILE A 291 0.92 14.18 -1.54
C ILE A 291 -0.15 13.94 -2.61
N GLU A 292 0.15 14.27 -3.86
CA GLU A 292 -0.71 13.96 -5.00
C GLU A 292 -0.62 12.45 -5.31
N LYS A 293 -1.78 11.79 -5.50
CA LYS A 293 -1.91 10.36 -5.85
C LYS A 293 -1.11 9.41 -4.95
N VAL A 294 -1.52 9.30 -3.68
CA VAL A 294 -0.87 8.46 -2.68
C VAL A 294 -0.76 6.99 -3.12
N SER A 295 0.43 6.39 -2.96
CA SER A 295 0.66 4.97 -3.25
C SER A 295 0.17 4.06 -2.12
N TRP A 296 -0.21 2.83 -2.45
CA TRP A 296 -0.62 1.80 -1.50
C TRP A 296 0.51 1.35 -0.54
N ASP A 297 1.78 1.54 -0.94
CA ASP A 297 2.99 1.23 -0.17
C ASP A 297 3.65 2.49 0.45
N ALA A 298 2.85 3.55 0.67
CA ALA A 298 3.31 4.80 1.26
C ALA A 298 4.16 4.59 2.53
N ARG A 299 5.43 5.00 2.46
CA ARG A 299 6.37 4.94 3.59
C ARG A 299 5.95 5.90 4.71
N PRO A 300 6.35 5.64 5.97
CA PRO A 300 6.10 6.57 7.07
C PRO A 300 6.68 7.95 6.78
N ILE A 301 5.86 8.99 6.94
CA ILE A 301 6.19 10.40 6.67
C ILE A 301 6.50 11.09 8.00
N SER A 302 7.55 11.90 8.06
CA SER A 302 7.76 12.83 9.17
C SER A 302 8.07 14.24 8.68
N CYS A 303 7.71 15.23 9.47
CA CYS A 303 8.13 16.61 9.28
C CYS A 303 9.16 17.03 10.33
N ALA A 304 9.85 18.13 10.09
CA ALA A 304 10.51 18.93 11.11
C ALA A 304 10.07 20.38 11.01
N ALA A 305 9.85 20.99 12.18
CA ALA A 305 9.83 22.44 12.31
C ALA A 305 11.26 22.90 12.61
N CYS A 306 11.69 24.00 12.00
CA CYS A 306 13.05 24.53 12.17
C CYS A 306 13.07 26.05 12.41
N ASN A 307 13.71 26.46 13.49
CA ASN A 307 14.24 27.82 13.66
C ASN A 307 15.74 27.80 13.28
N GLN A 308 16.63 28.27 14.15
CA GLN A 308 18.08 28.02 14.01
C GLN A 308 18.46 26.55 14.29
N TRP A 309 17.61 25.82 15.03
CA TRP A 309 17.66 24.38 15.24
C TRP A 309 16.44 23.70 14.61
N CYS A 310 16.50 22.39 14.36
CA CYS A 310 15.37 21.58 13.85
C CYS A 310 14.93 20.52 14.84
N SER A 311 13.62 20.35 14.98
CA SER A 311 12.99 19.28 15.75
C SER A 311 12.10 18.44 14.85
N TRP A 312 12.36 17.13 14.79
CA TRP A 312 11.58 16.18 13.99
C TRP A 312 10.37 15.66 14.76
N ALA A 313 9.22 15.60 14.08
CA ALA A 313 8.05 14.85 14.53
C ALA A 313 8.27 13.33 14.41
N PRO A 314 7.59 12.52 15.23
CA PRO A 314 7.46 11.07 14.99
C PRO A 314 6.87 10.79 13.60
N SER A 315 7.32 9.71 12.96
CA SER A 315 6.79 9.32 11.64
C SER A 315 5.37 8.78 11.72
N VAL A 316 4.50 9.24 10.83
CA VAL A 316 3.12 8.81 10.66
C VAL A 316 2.98 7.97 9.40
N SER A 317 2.35 6.80 9.53
CA SER A 317 1.98 5.94 8.39
C SER A 317 0.55 6.23 7.94
N LEU A 318 0.32 6.29 6.62
CA LEU A 318 -1.02 6.41 6.06
C LEU A 318 -1.66 5.02 5.95
N ASP A 319 -2.85 4.80 6.53
CA ASP A 319 -3.63 3.58 6.29
C ASP A 319 -4.39 3.72 4.96
N VAL A 320 -3.66 3.47 3.87
CA VAL A 320 -4.19 3.55 2.50
C VAL A 320 -4.96 2.28 2.17
N LEU A 321 -6.21 2.43 1.73
CA LEU A 321 -7.05 1.34 1.24
C LEU A 321 -6.76 1.05 -0.25
N TYR A 322 -6.55 -0.22 -0.59
CA TYR A 322 -6.18 -0.68 -1.94
C TYR A 322 -6.70 -2.09 -2.27
N ALA A 323 -6.91 -2.35 -3.56
CA ALA A 323 -7.37 -3.63 -4.09
C ALA A 323 -6.28 -4.73 -3.98
N PRO A 324 -6.63 -6.02 -3.89
CA PRO A 324 -5.67 -7.11 -3.68
C PRO A 324 -4.51 -7.14 -4.69
N ARG A 325 -3.28 -7.35 -4.23
CA ARG A 325 -2.06 -7.34 -5.06
C ARG A 325 -1.52 -8.75 -5.31
N ASP A 326 -0.85 -8.93 -6.46
CA ASP A 326 -0.14 -10.19 -6.81
C ASP A 326 -1.06 -11.43 -6.69
N VAL A 327 -2.27 -11.32 -7.26
CA VAL A 327 -3.26 -12.40 -7.26
C VAL A 327 -2.82 -13.51 -8.21
N ARG A 328 -2.73 -14.74 -7.72
CA ARG A 328 -2.25 -15.90 -8.47
C ARG A 328 -3.06 -17.17 -8.15
N VAL A 329 -3.19 -18.02 -9.16
CA VAL A 329 -3.66 -19.40 -9.01
C VAL A 329 -2.47 -20.30 -8.65
N GLN A 330 -2.59 -21.01 -7.54
CA GLN A 330 -1.62 -21.99 -7.07
C GLN A 330 -2.21 -23.40 -7.19
N GLN A 331 -1.50 -24.31 -7.85
CA GLN A 331 -1.87 -25.71 -7.94
C GLN A 331 -1.37 -26.42 -6.66
N ILE A 332 -2.31 -26.72 -5.74
CA ILE A 332 -1.98 -27.28 -4.41
C ILE A 332 -1.80 -28.80 -4.50
N SER A 333 -2.65 -29.48 -5.27
CA SER A 333 -2.54 -30.93 -5.50
C SER A 333 -3.15 -31.34 -6.84
N PRO A 334 -2.55 -32.31 -7.57
CA PRO A 334 -1.17 -32.78 -7.41
C PRO A 334 -0.18 -31.66 -7.80
N PRO A 335 1.08 -31.68 -7.34
CA PRO A 335 2.10 -30.69 -7.77
C PRO A 335 2.67 -30.97 -9.18
N SER A 336 2.34 -32.12 -9.77
CA SER A 336 2.84 -32.63 -11.05
C SER A 336 1.81 -32.51 -12.18
N ASP A 337 2.09 -33.14 -13.33
CA ASP A 337 1.10 -33.49 -14.37
C ASP A 337 -0.20 -34.03 -13.75
N ILE A 338 -1.33 -33.62 -14.33
CA ILE A 338 -2.68 -33.99 -13.90
C ILE A 338 -3.23 -35.03 -14.87
N HIS A 339 -3.66 -36.18 -14.37
CA HIS A 339 -4.33 -37.21 -15.17
C HIS A 339 -5.84 -37.19 -14.93
N SER A 340 -6.60 -37.58 -15.96
CA SER A 340 -8.05 -37.77 -15.86
C SER A 340 -8.41 -38.73 -14.71
N GLY A 341 -9.39 -38.35 -13.90
CA GLY A 341 -9.80 -39.09 -12.70
C GLY A 341 -8.99 -38.77 -11.44
N HIS A 342 -7.91 -37.99 -11.52
CA HIS A 342 -7.24 -37.49 -10.31
C HIS A 342 -8.09 -36.46 -9.57
N ARG A 343 -7.93 -36.40 -8.25
CA ARG A 343 -8.40 -35.28 -7.43
C ARG A 343 -7.46 -34.09 -7.61
N VAL A 344 -8.01 -32.92 -7.94
CA VAL A 344 -7.26 -31.68 -8.17
C VAL A 344 -7.74 -30.59 -7.23
N LEU A 345 -6.81 -29.83 -6.67
CA LEU A 345 -7.07 -28.67 -5.81
C LEU A 345 -6.27 -27.46 -6.30
N LEU A 346 -6.99 -26.43 -6.75
CA LEU A 346 -6.43 -25.12 -7.09
C LEU A 346 -6.80 -24.12 -5.98
N GLY A 347 -5.81 -23.45 -5.41
CA GLY A 347 -6.01 -22.39 -4.43
C GLY A 347 -5.74 -21.01 -5.03
N CYS A 348 -6.50 -20.01 -4.60
CA CYS A 348 -6.25 -18.62 -4.93
C CYS A 348 -5.50 -17.91 -3.79
N ASN A 349 -4.47 -17.16 -4.15
CA ASN A 349 -3.59 -16.48 -3.20
C ASN A 349 -3.18 -15.10 -3.72
N PHE A 350 -2.81 -14.19 -2.81
CA PHE A 350 -2.45 -12.80 -3.10
C PHE A 350 -1.42 -12.31 -2.06
N SER A 351 -0.67 -11.24 -2.34
CA SER A 351 0.40 -10.76 -1.43
C SER A 351 -0.12 -9.84 -0.32
N SER A 352 -0.98 -8.88 -0.65
CA SER A 352 -1.57 -7.95 0.32
C SER A 352 -2.88 -7.32 -0.17
N SER A 353 -3.68 -6.81 0.77
CA SER A 353 -4.89 -6.01 0.51
C SER A 353 -5.22 -5.11 1.72
N ARG A 354 -5.94 -4.00 1.48
CA ARG A 354 -6.54 -3.16 2.53
C ARG A 354 -7.94 -2.70 2.10
N PRO A 355 -9.04 -3.12 2.78
CA PRO A 355 -9.08 -4.02 3.94
C PRO A 355 -8.66 -5.46 3.58
N ARG A 356 -8.43 -6.25 4.63
CA ARG A 356 -8.03 -7.67 4.54
C ARG A 356 -9.19 -8.59 4.15
N ASP A 357 -10.42 -8.19 4.46
CA ASP A 357 -11.63 -8.94 4.12
C ASP A 357 -11.84 -8.93 2.61
N VAL A 358 -11.86 -10.12 2.03
CA VAL A 358 -11.87 -10.35 0.58
C VAL A 358 -12.83 -11.47 0.20
N ARG A 359 -13.35 -11.44 -1.02
CA ARG A 359 -14.05 -12.59 -1.65
C ARG A 359 -13.31 -13.05 -2.90
N PHE A 360 -13.54 -14.30 -3.28
CA PHE A 360 -12.77 -15.02 -4.30
C PHE A 360 -13.70 -15.64 -5.34
N PHE A 361 -13.50 -15.34 -6.63
CA PHE A 361 -14.36 -15.81 -7.71
C PHE A 361 -13.53 -16.48 -8.80
N TRP A 362 -13.79 -17.76 -9.07
CA TRP A 362 -13.13 -18.50 -10.13
C TRP A 362 -13.79 -18.26 -11.48
N LYS A 363 -12.96 -18.14 -12.51
CA LYS A 363 -13.37 -18.13 -13.91
C LYS A 363 -12.65 -19.22 -14.69
N LYS A 364 -13.38 -19.87 -15.61
CA LYS A 364 -12.85 -20.79 -16.63
C LYS A 364 -13.11 -20.17 -18.00
N ASN A 365 -12.06 -19.99 -18.80
CA ASN A 365 -12.14 -19.39 -20.14
C ASN A 365 -12.93 -18.05 -20.17
N GLY A 366 -12.75 -17.22 -19.14
CA GLY A 366 -13.45 -15.92 -18.97
C GLY A 366 -14.86 -15.97 -18.35
N ILE A 367 -15.50 -17.14 -18.33
CA ILE A 367 -16.84 -17.38 -17.77
C ILE A 367 -16.73 -17.65 -16.26
N PHE A 368 -17.67 -17.13 -15.45
CA PHE A 368 -17.73 -17.41 -14.02
C PHE A 368 -18.04 -18.89 -13.74
N LEU A 369 -17.38 -19.47 -12.72
CA LEU A 369 -17.52 -20.87 -12.35
C LEU A 369 -18.03 -21.06 -10.91
N LYS A 370 -17.42 -20.41 -9.92
CA LYS A 370 -17.71 -20.62 -8.49
C LYS A 370 -17.13 -19.51 -7.61
N GLU A 371 -17.81 -19.16 -6.51
CA GLU A 371 -17.25 -18.36 -5.40
C GLU A 371 -16.57 -19.27 -4.36
N GLY A 372 -15.39 -18.87 -3.86
CA GLY A 372 -14.60 -19.58 -2.87
C GLY A 372 -13.09 -19.47 -3.13
N ARG A 373 -12.27 -19.49 -2.06
CA ARG A 373 -10.80 -19.39 -2.17
C ARG A 373 -10.17 -20.57 -2.91
N GLU A 374 -10.82 -21.72 -2.87
CA GLU A 374 -10.33 -22.99 -3.43
C GLU A 374 -11.33 -23.58 -4.42
N LEU A 375 -10.80 -24.17 -5.48
CA LEU A 375 -11.52 -24.88 -6.52
C LEU A 375 -11.04 -26.34 -6.56
N THR A 376 -11.95 -27.24 -6.21
CA THR A 376 -11.69 -28.67 -6.06
C THR A 376 -12.42 -29.45 -7.15
N PHE A 377 -11.73 -30.40 -7.77
CA PHE A 377 -12.29 -31.42 -8.65
C PHE A 377 -12.00 -32.77 -8.00
N ASP A 378 -13.03 -33.53 -7.61
CA ASP A 378 -12.80 -34.83 -6.94
C ASP A 378 -12.35 -35.94 -7.91
N ALA A 379 -12.77 -35.85 -9.17
CA ALA A 379 -12.25 -36.66 -10.29
C ALA A 379 -12.28 -35.80 -11.57
N ILE A 380 -11.15 -35.21 -11.94
CA ILE A 380 -11.07 -34.25 -13.07
C ILE A 380 -11.28 -34.93 -14.43
N SER A 381 -12.00 -34.30 -15.34
CA SER A 381 -12.23 -34.80 -16.71
C SER A 381 -11.36 -34.08 -17.75
N PRO A 382 -11.18 -34.65 -18.96
CA PRO A 382 -10.54 -33.93 -20.07
C PRO A 382 -11.25 -32.62 -20.47
N GLU A 383 -12.57 -32.55 -20.28
CA GLU A 383 -13.36 -31.34 -20.60
C GLU A 383 -13.14 -30.22 -19.55
N ASP A 384 -12.50 -30.53 -18.42
CA ASP A 384 -12.05 -29.56 -17.42
C ASP A 384 -10.75 -28.85 -17.80
N ALA A 385 -10.08 -29.25 -18.88
CA ALA A 385 -8.96 -28.48 -19.42
C ALA A 385 -9.39 -27.06 -19.84
N GLY A 386 -8.48 -26.09 -19.70
CA GLY A 386 -8.72 -24.70 -20.07
C GLY A 386 -7.94 -23.69 -19.22
N ASN A 387 -8.26 -22.41 -19.40
CA ASN A 387 -7.61 -21.31 -18.70
C ASN A 387 -8.41 -20.91 -17.46
N TYR A 388 -7.78 -21.03 -16.29
CA TYR A 388 -8.37 -20.70 -15.00
C TYR A 388 -7.80 -19.40 -14.44
N ASN A 389 -8.67 -18.46 -14.11
CA ASN A 389 -8.33 -17.23 -13.42
C ASN A 389 -9.07 -17.17 -12.09
N CYS A 390 -8.47 -16.52 -11.09
CA CYS A 390 -9.16 -16.14 -9.86
C CYS A 390 -9.26 -14.61 -9.80
N LEU A 391 -10.45 -14.10 -9.51
CA LEU A 391 -10.67 -12.70 -9.14
C LEU A 391 -10.79 -12.60 -7.62
N VAL A 392 -10.04 -11.68 -7.02
CA VAL A 392 -10.17 -11.35 -5.59
C VAL A 392 -10.64 -9.91 -5.48
N ASN A 393 -11.71 -9.67 -4.72
CA ASN A 393 -12.22 -8.32 -4.47
C ASN A 393 -12.23 -7.95 -2.98
N ASN A 394 -12.21 -6.65 -2.70
CA ASN A 394 -12.53 -6.05 -1.41
C ASN A 394 -13.42 -4.81 -1.63
N SER A 395 -13.64 -3.99 -0.59
CA SER A 395 -14.46 -2.77 -0.68
C SER A 395 -13.85 -1.63 -1.51
N VAL A 396 -12.61 -1.77 -1.98
CA VAL A 396 -11.90 -0.75 -2.78
C VAL A 396 -11.94 -1.10 -4.27
N GLY A 397 -11.77 -2.38 -4.60
CA GLY A 397 -11.74 -2.84 -5.98
C GLY A 397 -11.51 -4.34 -6.11
N GLN A 398 -11.19 -4.77 -7.32
CA GLN A 398 -11.02 -6.18 -7.68
C GLN A 398 -9.79 -6.38 -8.57
N THR A 399 -9.09 -7.49 -8.36
CA THR A 399 -7.89 -7.86 -9.12
C THR A 399 -8.04 -9.29 -9.64
N MET A 400 -7.83 -9.47 -10.94
CA MET A 400 -7.80 -10.78 -11.60
C MET A 400 -6.38 -11.34 -11.58
N SER A 401 -6.23 -12.66 -11.42
CA SER A 401 -4.96 -13.35 -11.63
C SER A 401 -4.63 -13.48 -13.12
N GLU A 402 -3.35 -13.68 -13.42
CA GLU A 402 -2.95 -14.31 -14.68
C GLU A 402 -3.62 -15.68 -14.87
N ALA A 403 -3.78 -16.08 -16.14
CA ALA A 403 -4.46 -17.31 -16.52
C ALA A 403 -3.58 -18.55 -16.30
N ARG A 404 -3.96 -19.42 -15.37
CA ARG A 404 -3.34 -20.74 -15.21
C ARG A 404 -3.96 -21.70 -16.22
N ILE A 405 -3.17 -22.12 -17.21
CA ILE A 405 -3.56 -23.21 -18.12
C ILE A 405 -3.60 -24.51 -17.31
N LEU A 406 -4.77 -25.15 -17.27
CA LEU A 406 -4.99 -26.46 -16.67
C LEU A 406 -4.99 -27.50 -17.80
N GLN A 407 -3.94 -28.31 -17.88
CA GLN A 407 -3.85 -29.42 -18.82
C GLN A 407 -4.20 -30.73 -18.11
N VAL A 408 -5.14 -31.47 -18.68
CA VAL A 408 -5.54 -32.81 -18.21
C VAL A 408 -5.05 -33.84 -19.21
N LEU A 409 -4.32 -34.85 -18.74
CA LEU A 409 -3.78 -35.93 -19.56
C LEU A 409 -4.66 -37.20 -19.46
N TYR A 410 -4.77 -37.95 -20.55
CA TYR A 410 -5.63 -39.13 -20.66
C TYR A 410 -5.14 -40.09 -21.76
N ALA A 411 -5.45 -41.37 -21.59
CA ALA A 411 -5.27 -42.37 -22.64
C ALA A 411 -6.22 -42.12 -23.83
N PRO A 412 -5.92 -42.62 -25.05
CA PRO A 412 -6.71 -42.32 -26.24
C PRO A 412 -8.18 -42.71 -26.12
N ARG A 413 -9.09 -41.78 -26.42
CA ARG A 413 -10.55 -41.91 -26.28
C ARG A 413 -11.28 -41.51 -27.56
N ARG A 414 -12.59 -41.81 -27.63
CA ARG A 414 -13.49 -41.48 -28.76
C ARG A 414 -12.97 -41.95 -30.14
N LEU A 415 -12.21 -43.06 -30.16
CA LEU A 415 -11.61 -43.59 -31.38
C LEU A 415 -12.66 -44.07 -32.38
N ARG A 416 -12.51 -43.68 -33.64
CA ARG A 416 -13.36 -44.06 -34.78
C ARG A 416 -12.49 -44.37 -36.01
N VAL A 417 -13.00 -45.23 -36.89
CA VAL A 417 -12.38 -45.51 -38.19
C VAL A 417 -13.18 -44.80 -39.27
N SER A 418 -12.58 -43.80 -39.93
CA SER A 418 -13.12 -43.24 -41.16
C SER A 418 -12.61 -44.04 -42.37
N ILE A 419 -13.44 -44.19 -43.39
CA ILE A 419 -13.13 -44.97 -44.60
C ILE A 419 -13.23 -44.03 -45.80
N GLY A 420 -12.19 -44.01 -46.64
CA GLY A 420 -12.10 -43.25 -47.88
C GLY A 420 -11.82 -44.16 -49.09
N PRO A 421 -12.45 -43.92 -50.26
CA PRO A 421 -13.49 -42.92 -50.53
C PRO A 421 -14.80 -43.17 -49.76
N LYS A 422 -15.71 -42.18 -49.73
CA LYS A 422 -17.05 -42.32 -49.13
C LYS A 422 -17.98 -43.18 -49.99
N ASP A 423 -17.70 -43.28 -51.28
CA ASP A 423 -18.46 -44.04 -52.28
C ASP A 423 -18.23 -45.55 -52.17
N GLN A 424 -18.92 -46.32 -53.00
CA GLN A 424 -18.74 -47.77 -53.05
C GLN A 424 -17.30 -48.14 -53.42
N VAL A 425 -16.60 -48.82 -52.50
CA VAL A 425 -15.21 -49.27 -52.71
C VAL A 425 -15.22 -50.43 -53.70
N MET A 426 -14.73 -50.19 -54.91
CA MET A 426 -14.65 -51.21 -55.96
C MET A 426 -13.35 -52.02 -55.86
N GLU A 427 -13.45 -53.32 -56.14
CA GLU A 427 -12.30 -54.22 -56.30
C GLU A 427 -11.32 -53.68 -57.38
N GLY A 428 -10.03 -53.77 -57.11
CA GLY A 428 -8.98 -53.21 -57.97
C GLY A 428 -8.75 -51.70 -57.81
N LYS A 429 -9.57 -50.98 -57.03
CA LYS A 429 -9.30 -49.60 -56.61
C LYS A 429 -8.54 -49.58 -55.27
N LYS A 430 -8.25 -48.37 -54.79
CA LYS A 430 -7.60 -48.06 -53.51
C LYS A 430 -8.65 -47.71 -52.46
N ALA A 431 -8.47 -48.18 -51.24
CA ALA A 431 -9.17 -47.67 -50.05
C ALA A 431 -8.17 -47.29 -48.95
N VAL A 432 -8.55 -46.32 -48.12
CA VAL A 432 -7.78 -45.90 -46.95
C VAL A 432 -8.71 -45.88 -45.75
N LEU A 433 -8.33 -46.60 -44.69
CA LEU A 433 -9.01 -46.56 -43.41
C LEU A 433 -8.13 -45.72 -42.47
N THR A 434 -8.68 -44.67 -41.88
CA THR A 434 -7.96 -43.75 -41.00
C THR A 434 -8.50 -43.85 -39.59
N CYS A 435 -7.61 -44.00 -38.61
CA CYS A 435 -7.96 -44.01 -37.19
C CYS A 435 -7.96 -42.56 -36.66
N GLU A 436 -9.11 -42.07 -36.25
CA GLU A 436 -9.28 -40.74 -35.66
C GLU A 436 -9.65 -40.89 -34.17
N GLY A 437 -9.09 -40.06 -33.30
CA GLY A 437 -9.38 -40.11 -31.87
C GLY A 437 -8.78 -38.94 -31.11
N ASP A 438 -9.16 -38.84 -29.84
CA ASP A 438 -8.79 -37.75 -28.94
C ASP A 438 -7.82 -38.26 -27.86
N ALA A 439 -6.68 -37.60 -27.67
CA ALA A 439 -5.62 -38.06 -26.76
C ALA A 439 -4.70 -36.91 -26.32
N ASN A 440 -4.39 -36.84 -25.02
CA ASN A 440 -3.38 -35.94 -24.47
C ASN A 440 -2.43 -36.69 -23.51
N PRO A 441 -1.13 -36.86 -23.81
CA PRO A 441 -0.43 -36.39 -25.02
C PRO A 441 -0.83 -37.18 -26.29
N PRO A 442 -0.37 -36.74 -27.48
CA PRO A 442 -0.64 -37.42 -28.75
C PRO A 442 -0.31 -38.92 -28.77
N ILE A 443 -1.00 -39.64 -29.65
CA ILE A 443 -0.80 -41.06 -29.94
C ILE A 443 0.55 -41.25 -30.64
N PHE A 444 1.33 -42.25 -30.19
CA PHE A 444 2.61 -42.59 -30.83
C PHE A 444 2.57 -43.92 -31.62
N GLN A 445 1.56 -44.76 -31.40
CA GLN A 445 1.40 -46.05 -32.08
C GLN A 445 -0.08 -46.39 -32.27
N TYR A 446 -0.41 -46.89 -33.47
CA TYR A 446 -1.70 -47.51 -33.76
C TYR A 446 -1.53 -49.03 -33.93
N SER A 447 -2.61 -49.79 -33.88
CA SER A 447 -2.66 -51.21 -34.27
C SER A 447 -4.01 -51.50 -34.93
N TRP A 448 -4.00 -52.16 -36.09
CA TRP A 448 -5.22 -52.48 -36.84
C TRP A 448 -5.64 -53.95 -36.72
N PHE A 449 -6.94 -54.19 -36.55
CA PHE A 449 -7.53 -55.52 -36.44
C PHE A 449 -8.69 -55.70 -37.44
N ASP A 450 -8.81 -56.90 -38.00
CA ASP A 450 -9.89 -57.28 -38.92
C ASP A 450 -11.14 -57.83 -38.20
N TRP A 451 -12.12 -58.31 -38.98
CA TRP A 451 -13.37 -58.87 -38.48
C TRP A 451 -13.21 -60.21 -37.75
N LYS A 452 -12.08 -60.89 -37.92
CA LYS A 452 -11.70 -62.10 -37.18
C LYS A 452 -10.93 -61.76 -35.91
N ASN A 453 -10.76 -60.47 -35.60
CA ASN A 453 -9.92 -59.94 -34.54
C ASN A 453 -8.42 -60.29 -34.72
N GLN A 454 -7.97 -60.52 -35.95
CA GLN A 454 -6.56 -60.74 -36.28
C GLN A 454 -5.83 -59.40 -36.38
N ASN A 455 -4.73 -59.23 -35.63
CA ASN A 455 -3.85 -58.08 -35.77
C ASN A 455 -3.16 -58.09 -37.15
N LEU A 456 -3.33 -57.02 -37.92
CA LEU A 456 -2.82 -56.86 -39.28
C LEU A 456 -1.34 -56.44 -39.35
N GLN A 457 -0.68 -56.26 -38.20
CA GLN A 457 0.73 -55.80 -38.08
C GLN A 457 0.99 -54.43 -38.75
N HIS A 458 -0.07 -53.63 -38.91
CA HIS A 458 0.01 -52.27 -39.43
C HIS A 458 -0.08 -51.27 -38.28
N TYR A 459 0.90 -50.37 -38.19
CA TYR A 459 1.13 -49.51 -37.01
C TYR A 459 0.88 -48.01 -37.25
N ASP A 460 0.62 -47.60 -38.50
CA ASP A 460 0.29 -46.22 -38.85
C ASP A 460 -1.19 -45.86 -38.58
N GLN A 461 -1.46 -44.55 -38.47
CA GLN A 461 -2.80 -44.00 -38.40
C GLN A 461 -3.68 -44.34 -39.63
N MET A 462 -3.07 -44.61 -40.78
CA MET A 462 -3.77 -44.89 -42.05
C MET A 462 -3.44 -46.29 -42.57
N LEU A 463 -4.39 -47.21 -42.50
CA LEU A 463 -4.34 -48.51 -43.18
C LEU A 463 -4.71 -48.32 -44.65
N ARG A 464 -3.73 -48.50 -45.55
CA ARG A 464 -3.92 -48.37 -47.00
C ARG A 464 -4.10 -49.75 -47.64
N LEU A 465 -5.22 -49.97 -48.30
CA LEU A 465 -5.53 -51.19 -49.04
C LEU A 465 -5.47 -50.87 -50.54
N ASP A 466 -4.42 -51.33 -51.21
CA ASP A 466 -4.11 -50.95 -52.60
C ASP A 466 -3.37 -52.11 -53.31
N PRO A 467 -4.00 -52.84 -54.25
CA PRO A 467 -5.42 -52.81 -54.61
C PRO A 467 -6.31 -53.54 -53.59
N VAL A 468 -7.55 -53.06 -53.43
CA VAL A 468 -8.59 -53.71 -52.61
C VAL A 468 -9.13 -54.96 -53.33
N LYS A 469 -9.32 -56.05 -52.58
CA LYS A 469 -9.95 -57.30 -53.03
C LYS A 469 -11.30 -57.48 -52.33
N VAL A 470 -12.28 -58.17 -52.92
CA VAL A 470 -13.57 -58.42 -52.24
C VAL A 470 -13.41 -59.16 -50.90
N GLN A 471 -12.35 -59.97 -50.77
CA GLN A 471 -11.96 -60.65 -49.53
C GLN A 471 -11.58 -59.71 -48.37
N HIS A 472 -11.33 -58.42 -48.63
CA HIS A 472 -11.10 -57.39 -47.60
C HIS A 472 -12.41 -56.82 -47.03
N SER A 473 -13.60 -57.26 -47.50
CA SER A 473 -14.87 -56.84 -46.89
C SER A 473 -14.99 -57.36 -45.46
N GLY A 474 -15.39 -56.49 -44.53
CA GLY A 474 -15.55 -56.83 -43.13
C GLY A 474 -15.48 -55.62 -42.18
N ALA A 475 -15.74 -55.85 -40.91
CA ALA A 475 -15.58 -54.84 -39.87
C ALA A 475 -14.11 -54.71 -39.44
N TYR A 476 -13.55 -53.51 -39.58
CA TYR A 476 -12.20 -53.16 -39.11
C TYR A 476 -12.30 -52.36 -37.80
N ARG A 477 -11.32 -52.54 -36.91
CA ARG A 477 -11.18 -51.73 -35.69
C ARG A 477 -9.73 -51.32 -35.49
N CYS A 478 -9.50 -50.09 -35.06
CA CYS A 478 -8.18 -49.61 -34.69
C CYS A 478 -8.03 -49.54 -33.17
N GLN A 479 -6.78 -49.67 -32.72
CA GLN A 479 -6.33 -49.46 -31.37
C GLN A 479 -5.26 -48.38 -31.41
N ALA A 480 -5.20 -47.51 -30.40
CA ALA A 480 -4.24 -46.40 -30.33
C ALA A 480 -3.62 -46.32 -28.94
N ILE A 481 -2.32 -45.97 -28.89
CA ILE A 481 -1.51 -45.99 -27.67
C ILE A 481 -0.81 -44.63 -27.50
N ASN A 482 -0.90 -44.07 -26.29
CA ASN A 482 -0.04 -42.97 -25.83
C ASN A 482 0.66 -43.35 -24.51
N ARG A 483 1.45 -42.44 -23.94
CA ARG A 483 2.27 -42.73 -22.73
C ARG A 483 1.46 -43.10 -21.47
N LEU A 484 0.14 -42.91 -21.47
CA LEU A 484 -0.75 -43.18 -20.34
C LEU A 484 -1.62 -44.42 -20.53
N GLY A 485 -1.69 -44.99 -21.74
CA GLY A 485 -2.48 -46.17 -21.99
C GLY A 485 -3.00 -46.28 -23.41
N MET A 486 -4.10 -47.01 -23.55
CA MET A 486 -4.52 -47.64 -24.79
C MET A 486 -6.04 -47.53 -24.96
N GLY A 487 -6.48 -47.04 -26.12
CA GLY A 487 -7.88 -47.00 -26.53
C GLY A 487 -8.17 -47.94 -27.69
N GLN A 488 -9.43 -48.31 -27.88
CA GLN A 488 -9.92 -49.05 -29.06
C GLN A 488 -11.12 -48.33 -29.69
N SER A 489 -11.24 -48.42 -31.01
CA SER A 489 -12.40 -47.92 -31.75
C SER A 489 -13.58 -48.89 -31.70
N THR A 490 -14.77 -48.39 -31.99
CA THR A 490 -15.86 -49.23 -32.48
C THR A 490 -15.48 -49.87 -33.83
N PRO A 491 -15.99 -51.08 -34.15
CA PRO A 491 -15.79 -51.67 -35.48
C PRO A 491 -16.52 -50.86 -36.55
N SER A 492 -15.90 -50.69 -37.72
CA SER A 492 -16.45 -49.98 -38.88
C SER A 492 -16.34 -50.85 -40.13
N THR A 493 -17.45 -51.02 -40.87
CA THR A 493 -17.56 -52.02 -41.93
C THR A 493 -17.11 -51.49 -43.28
N LEU A 494 -16.03 -52.06 -43.82
CA LEU A 494 -15.66 -51.92 -45.22
C LEU A 494 -16.51 -52.89 -46.07
N THR A 495 -17.21 -52.37 -47.08
CA THR A 495 -17.89 -53.18 -48.09
C THR A 495 -17.19 -53.01 -49.43
N VAL A 496 -16.74 -54.11 -50.02
CA VAL A 496 -16.01 -54.09 -51.30
C VAL A 496 -16.86 -54.75 -52.39
N TYR A 497 -17.14 -53.99 -53.44
CA TYR A 497 -17.96 -54.41 -54.58
C TYR A 497 -17.07 -55.00 -55.69
N TYR A 498 -17.55 -56.00 -56.41
CA TYR A 498 -16.78 -56.59 -57.52
C TYR A 498 -16.55 -55.58 -58.64
N SER A 499 -15.37 -55.63 -59.27
CA SER A 499 -15.09 -54.79 -60.44
C SER A 499 -15.95 -55.23 -61.65
N PRO A 500 -16.25 -54.33 -62.61
CA PRO A 500 -16.93 -54.71 -63.85
C PRO A 500 -16.20 -55.83 -64.61
N GLU A 501 -14.87 -55.87 -64.53
CA GLU A 501 -14.03 -56.93 -65.11
C GLU A 501 -14.23 -58.28 -64.43
N THR A 502 -14.25 -58.32 -63.09
CA THR A 502 -14.50 -59.57 -62.33
C THR A 502 -15.93 -60.07 -62.55
N ILE A 503 -16.91 -59.16 -62.62
CA ILE A 503 -18.30 -59.49 -62.98
C ILE A 503 -18.34 -60.07 -64.40
N GLY A 504 -17.79 -59.35 -65.38
CA GLY A 504 -17.73 -59.80 -66.78
C GLY A 504 -17.07 -61.16 -66.95
N ARG A 505 -15.94 -61.42 -66.27
CA ARG A 505 -15.25 -62.71 -66.32
C ARG A 505 -16.06 -63.84 -65.69
N ARG A 506 -16.75 -63.60 -64.57
CA ARG A 506 -17.64 -64.60 -63.94
C ARG A 506 -18.88 -64.87 -64.79
N VAL A 507 -19.49 -63.84 -65.38
CA VAL A 507 -20.61 -63.98 -66.32
C VAL A 507 -20.18 -64.74 -67.57
N ALA A 508 -19.00 -64.45 -68.14
CA ALA A 508 -18.48 -65.17 -69.30
C ALA A 508 -18.23 -66.66 -69.00
N VAL A 509 -17.74 -67.02 -67.81
CA VAL A 509 -17.60 -68.42 -67.38
C VAL A 509 -18.97 -69.09 -67.16
N GLY A 510 -19.92 -68.39 -66.55
CA GLY A 510 -21.30 -68.90 -66.35
C GLY A 510 -22.03 -69.13 -67.67
N VAL A 511 -22.02 -68.13 -68.57
CA VAL A 511 -22.60 -68.22 -69.92
C VAL A 511 -21.87 -69.28 -70.75
N GLY A 512 -20.53 -69.38 -70.65
CA GLY A 512 -19.75 -70.44 -71.29
C GLY A 512 -20.14 -71.84 -70.81
N PHE A 513 -20.35 -72.03 -69.51
CA PHE A 513 -20.83 -73.28 -68.94
C PHE A 513 -22.27 -73.59 -69.35
N CYS A 514 -23.17 -72.60 -69.35
CA CYS A 514 -24.54 -72.76 -69.84
C CYS A 514 -24.59 -73.08 -71.34
N LEU A 515 -23.77 -72.43 -72.18
CA LEU A 515 -23.66 -72.74 -73.61
C LEU A 515 -23.06 -74.13 -73.84
N ALA A 516 -22.04 -74.54 -73.07
CA ALA A 516 -21.51 -75.89 -73.12
C ALA A 516 -22.56 -76.94 -72.70
N ALA A 517 -23.33 -76.69 -71.64
CA ALA A 517 -24.42 -77.55 -71.20
C ALA A 517 -25.58 -77.61 -72.22
N LEU A 518 -25.95 -76.48 -72.84
CA LEU A 518 -26.95 -76.42 -73.91
C LEU A 518 -26.48 -77.13 -75.18
N LEU A 519 -25.19 -77.03 -75.53
CA LEU A 519 -24.59 -77.79 -76.62
C LEU A 519 -24.58 -79.29 -76.30
N LEU A 520 -24.13 -79.70 -75.12
CA LEU A 520 -24.17 -81.11 -74.70
C LEU A 520 -25.60 -81.66 -74.68
N ALA A 521 -26.59 -80.87 -74.25
CA ALA A 521 -28.00 -81.22 -74.34
C ALA A 521 -28.49 -81.33 -75.80
N PHE A 522 -28.11 -80.40 -76.67
CA PHE A 522 -28.48 -80.44 -78.11
C PHE A 522 -27.85 -81.62 -78.85
N TRP A 523 -26.59 -81.96 -78.55
CA TRP A 523 -25.91 -83.15 -79.06
C TRP A 523 -26.53 -84.44 -78.49
N GLY A 524 -26.87 -84.47 -77.21
CA GLY A 524 -27.65 -85.55 -76.58
C GLY A 524 -29.01 -85.76 -77.25
N VAL A 525 -29.75 -84.68 -77.54
CA VAL A 525 -31.03 -84.71 -78.27
C VAL A 525 -30.85 -85.17 -79.72
N LYS A 526 -29.75 -84.82 -80.40
CA LYS A 526 -29.43 -85.38 -81.73
C LYS A 526 -29.13 -86.87 -81.68
N LEU A 527 -28.32 -87.34 -80.73
CA LEU A 527 -28.05 -88.77 -80.50
C LEU A 527 -29.34 -89.54 -80.18
N GLN A 528 -30.18 -89.00 -79.30
CA GLN A 528 -31.46 -89.61 -78.92
C GLN A 528 -32.46 -89.66 -80.09
N LYS A 529 -32.51 -88.62 -80.94
CA LYS A 529 -33.30 -88.62 -82.19
C LYS A 529 -32.76 -89.60 -83.23
N SER A 530 -31.44 -89.83 -83.29
CA SER A 530 -30.83 -90.86 -84.15
C SER A 530 -31.24 -92.27 -83.70
N TRP A 531 -31.13 -92.56 -82.41
CA TRP A 531 -31.46 -93.89 -81.86
C TRP A 531 -32.97 -94.19 -81.86
N LYS A 532 -33.84 -93.18 -81.71
CA LYS A 532 -35.31 -93.37 -81.77
C LYS A 532 -35.86 -93.74 -83.16
N LYS A 533 -35.06 -93.72 -84.25
CA LYS A 533 -35.52 -94.07 -85.60
C LYS A 533 -35.27 -95.54 -86.01
N ILE A 534 -34.60 -96.34 -85.19
CA ILE A 534 -34.20 -97.72 -85.53
C ILE A 534 -34.85 -98.79 -84.62
N ARG A 535 -35.57 -98.40 -83.56
CA ARG A 535 -36.24 -99.35 -82.64
C ARG A 535 -37.74 -99.08 -82.51
N SER A 536 -38.48 -99.33 -83.59
CA SER A 536 -39.92 -99.07 -83.70
C SER A 536 -40.69 -100.21 -84.38
N GLN A 537 -40.36 -101.47 -84.09
CA GLN A 537 -41.14 -102.61 -84.59
C GLN A 537 -41.12 -103.83 -83.66
N GLN A 538 -41.71 -103.68 -82.48
CA GLN A 538 -42.51 -104.70 -81.78
C GLN A 538 -43.01 -104.10 -80.45
N GLY A 539 -44.32 -103.98 -80.29
CA GLY A 539 -44.95 -104.03 -78.97
C GLY A 539 -45.28 -105.50 -78.64
N LEU A 540 -46.18 -105.82 -77.72
CA LEU A 540 -46.96 -105.01 -76.79
C LEU A 540 -47.50 -106.02 -75.76
N GLN A 541 -47.12 -105.93 -74.48
CA GLN A 541 -47.79 -106.74 -73.45
C GLN A 541 -47.78 -106.03 -72.09
N GLU A 542 -48.96 -105.86 -71.53
CA GLU A 542 -49.17 -105.33 -70.19
C GLU A 542 -49.10 -106.44 -69.14
N ASN A 543 -48.68 -106.07 -67.93
CA ASN A 543 -49.19 -106.52 -66.63
C ASN A 543 -48.48 -105.62 -65.59
N SER A 544 -49.18 -104.89 -64.72
CA SER A 544 -49.96 -105.37 -63.56
C SER A 544 -49.08 -106.17 -62.57
N SER A 545 -49.06 -105.88 -61.25
CA SER A 545 -49.72 -104.81 -60.47
C SER A 545 -49.03 -104.68 -59.10
N GLY A 546 -49.02 -103.48 -58.49
CA GLY A 546 -48.38 -103.23 -57.19
C GLY A 546 -49.15 -102.20 -56.35
N GLN A 547 -50.33 -102.58 -55.88
CA GLN A 547 -51.31 -101.68 -55.27
C GLN A 547 -51.36 -101.85 -53.73
N SER A 548 -51.30 -100.75 -52.99
CA SER A 548 -51.69 -100.68 -51.57
C SER A 548 -52.35 -99.32 -51.27
N PHE A 549 -53.18 -99.27 -50.22
CA PHE A 549 -54.33 -98.34 -50.20
C PHE A 549 -54.60 -97.76 -48.79
N PHE A 550 -54.69 -96.43 -48.70
CA PHE A 550 -55.45 -95.66 -47.69
C PHE A 550 -54.86 -95.72 -46.24
N VAL A 551 -55.12 -94.79 -45.30
CA VAL A 551 -56.41 -94.29 -44.74
C VAL A 551 -56.54 -92.75 -44.81
N ARG A 552 -57.75 -92.23 -44.56
CA ARG A 552 -58.22 -90.86 -44.82
C ARG A 552 -59.02 -90.30 -43.63
N ASN A 553 -58.84 -89.03 -43.22
CA ASN A 553 -59.91 -88.26 -42.57
C ASN A 553 -59.77 -86.72 -42.61
N LYS A 554 -60.86 -86.01 -42.24
CA LYS A 554 -61.05 -84.52 -42.23
C LYS A 554 -60.36 -83.88 -40.99
N LYS A 555 -60.17 -82.55 -40.79
CA LYS A 555 -60.75 -81.24 -41.24
C LYS A 555 -59.65 -80.13 -40.90
N VAL A 556 -59.67 -78.79 -41.09
CA VAL A 556 -60.62 -77.67 -41.33
C VAL A 556 -59.89 -76.51 -42.11
N ARG A 557 -60.52 -75.33 -42.27
CA ARG A 557 -60.00 -73.98 -42.70
C ARG A 557 -58.95 -73.37 -41.74
N ARG A 558 -58.20 -72.28 -42.05
CA ARG A 558 -58.40 -71.10 -42.96
C ARG A 558 -57.14 -70.68 -43.75
N ALA A 559 -57.33 -69.82 -44.77
CA ALA A 559 -56.31 -68.99 -45.44
C ALA A 559 -56.39 -67.51 -44.94
N PRO A 560 -55.52 -66.56 -45.36
CA PRO A 560 -55.57 -65.98 -46.72
C PRO A 560 -54.21 -65.62 -47.41
N LEU A 561 -54.26 -65.48 -48.75
CA LEU A 561 -53.62 -64.53 -49.71
C LEU A 561 -52.22 -63.87 -49.44
N SER A 562 -51.41 -63.47 -50.45
CA SER A 562 -51.30 -63.81 -51.90
C SER A 562 -50.11 -63.07 -52.57
N GLU A 563 -49.45 -63.72 -53.54
CA GLU A 563 -48.88 -63.16 -54.80
C GLU A 563 -48.08 -61.82 -54.80
N ASP A 564 -46.73 -61.92 -54.81
CA ASP A 564 -45.80 -61.75 -55.97
C ASP A 564 -46.32 -61.11 -57.30
N PRO A 565 -45.45 -60.70 -58.28
CA PRO A 565 -44.01 -60.29 -58.23
C PRO A 565 -43.59 -59.16 -59.23
N HIS A 566 -42.27 -58.84 -59.30
CA HIS A 566 -41.52 -58.30 -60.49
C HIS A 566 -41.82 -56.85 -60.98
N SER A 567 -40.97 -56.12 -61.76
CA SER A 567 -39.55 -56.25 -62.17
C SER A 567 -38.98 -54.94 -62.79
N LEU A 568 -37.64 -54.76 -62.72
CA LEU A 568 -36.74 -54.06 -63.67
C LEU A 568 -37.10 -52.65 -64.24
N GLY A 569 -36.21 -51.68 -64.01
CA GLY A 569 -36.12 -50.44 -64.79
C GLY A 569 -35.04 -49.49 -64.26
N CYS A 570 -34.15 -48.98 -65.13
CA CYS A 570 -33.12 -47.99 -64.76
C CYS A 570 -33.47 -46.62 -65.35
N TYR A 571 -33.46 -45.55 -64.55
CA TYR A 571 -33.12 -44.20 -65.00
C TYR A 571 -32.80 -43.28 -63.79
N ASN A 572 -32.04 -42.22 -64.04
CA ASN A 572 -31.72 -41.09 -63.15
C ASN A 572 -31.69 -39.84 -64.08
N PRO A 573 -31.99 -38.59 -63.66
CA PRO A 573 -32.03 -38.08 -62.29
C PRO A 573 -33.26 -37.23 -61.94
N VAL A 574 -33.31 -36.75 -60.69
CA VAL A 574 -33.43 -35.33 -60.27
C VAL A 574 -33.57 -35.31 -58.73
N MET A 575 -33.04 -34.28 -58.07
CA MET A 575 -33.17 -34.09 -56.61
C MET A 575 -34.36 -33.17 -56.29
N GLU A 576 -35.07 -33.45 -55.21
CA GLU A 576 -35.81 -32.45 -54.43
C GLU A 576 -35.46 -32.63 -52.94
N ASP A 577 -35.23 -31.51 -52.25
CA ASP A 577 -34.62 -31.51 -50.91
C ASP A 577 -35.64 -31.74 -49.79
N ALA A 578 -35.48 -32.83 -49.04
CA ALA A 578 -36.24 -33.10 -47.82
C ALA A 578 -35.48 -32.61 -46.57
N ILE A 579 -35.73 -31.36 -46.16
CA ILE A 579 -35.14 -30.79 -44.93
C ILE A 579 -35.77 -31.47 -43.70
N SER A 580 -34.96 -32.21 -42.94
CA SER A 580 -35.37 -32.84 -41.68
C SER A 580 -34.92 -31.98 -40.50
N TYR A 581 -35.87 -31.54 -39.66
CA TYR A 581 -35.61 -30.76 -38.44
C TYR A 581 -35.92 -31.57 -37.18
N ALA A 582 -35.16 -31.33 -36.12
CA ALA A 582 -35.37 -31.93 -34.81
C ALA A 582 -35.53 -30.84 -33.75
N THR A 583 -36.65 -30.86 -33.03
CA THR A 583 -36.95 -29.89 -31.97
C THR A 583 -36.68 -30.51 -30.60
N LEU A 584 -35.81 -29.89 -29.81
CA LEU A 584 -35.59 -30.25 -28.40
C LEU A 584 -36.26 -29.21 -27.50
N ARG A 585 -36.86 -29.66 -26.39
CA ARG A 585 -37.51 -28.83 -25.37
C ARG A 585 -37.04 -29.28 -24.00
N PHE A 586 -36.77 -28.33 -23.11
CA PHE A 586 -36.47 -28.57 -21.70
C PHE A 586 -37.37 -27.68 -20.84
N PRO A 587 -37.98 -28.18 -19.75
CA PRO A 587 -38.65 -27.35 -18.77
C PRO A 587 -37.62 -26.64 -17.88
N VAL A 588 -37.92 -25.41 -17.44
CA VAL A 588 -37.21 -24.77 -16.32
C VAL A 588 -37.68 -25.43 -15.03
N SER A 589 -36.76 -25.72 -14.12
CA SER A 589 -37.03 -26.36 -12.83
C SER A 589 -36.62 -25.45 -11.67
N ASP A 590 -37.56 -24.69 -11.13
CA ASP A 590 -37.42 -24.08 -9.81
C ASP A 590 -37.50 -25.18 -8.74
N ALA A 591 -36.51 -25.23 -7.85
CA ALA A 591 -36.41 -26.24 -6.81
C ALA A 591 -35.61 -25.78 -5.59
N ASP A 592 -36.19 -24.89 -4.80
CA ASP A 592 -35.84 -24.69 -3.39
C ASP A 592 -37.09 -24.90 -2.52
N ALA A 593 -36.94 -25.60 -1.38
CA ALA A 593 -38.04 -25.92 -0.48
C ALA A 593 -37.60 -25.73 0.99
N PRO A 594 -38.35 -24.94 1.81
CA PRO A 594 -37.90 -24.50 3.12
C PRO A 594 -38.31 -25.43 4.28
N ILE A 595 -37.72 -25.18 5.46
CA ILE A 595 -38.17 -25.71 6.76
C ILE A 595 -38.44 -24.53 7.72
N THR A 596 -39.38 -24.74 8.66
CA THR A 596 -40.20 -23.75 9.39
C THR A 596 -39.55 -23.03 10.57
N GLY A 597 -40.03 -21.82 10.90
CA GLY A 597 -39.70 -21.10 12.15
C GLY A 597 -40.53 -19.85 12.49
N ASP A 598 -41.71 -20.05 13.09
CA ASP A 598 -42.55 -19.08 13.85
C ASP A 598 -43.29 -17.92 13.12
N ALA A 599 -44.15 -17.19 13.84
CA ALA A 599 -45.44 -16.71 13.35
C ALA A 599 -45.67 -15.18 13.16
N GLY A 600 -46.61 -14.84 12.27
CA GLY A 600 -47.23 -13.53 12.08
C GLY A 600 -48.43 -13.60 11.11
N THR A 601 -49.50 -12.83 11.36
CA THR A 601 -50.79 -12.90 10.62
C THR A 601 -50.92 -11.89 9.45
N PRO A 602 -51.89 -12.05 8.52
CA PRO A 602 -51.71 -11.63 7.11
C PRO A 602 -52.64 -10.51 6.60
N GLU A 603 -52.26 -9.96 5.43
CA GLU A 603 -53.09 -9.46 4.30
C GLU A 603 -52.08 -8.97 3.21
N THR A 604 -52.30 -8.97 1.88
CA THR A 604 -53.52 -9.04 1.04
C THR A 604 -53.25 -9.91 -0.21
N GLU A 605 -54.29 -10.37 -0.91
CA GLU A 605 -54.18 -11.17 -2.16
C GLU A 605 -53.70 -10.36 -3.40
N GLY A 606 -53.06 -11.04 -4.35
CA GLY A 606 -52.67 -10.52 -5.68
C GLY A 606 -52.50 -11.67 -6.70
N PRO A 607 -52.78 -11.46 -8.01
CA PRO A 607 -53.12 -12.57 -8.91
C PRO A 607 -51.95 -13.32 -9.56
N SER A 608 -52.21 -14.59 -9.90
CA SER A 608 -51.34 -15.45 -10.70
C SER A 608 -51.30 -15.03 -12.19
N PRO A 609 -50.10 -14.93 -12.82
CA PRO A 609 -49.95 -14.78 -14.26
C PRO A 609 -49.46 -16.06 -14.96
N ASN A 610 -49.83 -16.15 -16.24
CA ASN A 610 -49.63 -17.29 -17.13
C ASN A 610 -48.21 -17.87 -17.23
N ARG A 611 -48.18 -19.21 -17.23
CA ARG A 611 -47.19 -20.08 -17.88
C ARG A 611 -47.11 -19.80 -19.39
N ASP A 612 -45.94 -19.45 -19.92
CA ASP A 612 -45.32 -19.99 -21.17
C ASP A 612 -44.10 -19.14 -21.62
N ASP A 613 -42.95 -19.32 -20.96
CA ASP A 613 -41.64 -18.79 -21.43
C ASP A 613 -40.75 -19.93 -21.94
N THR A 614 -40.41 -19.92 -23.24
CA THR A 614 -39.42 -20.84 -23.84
C THR A 614 -38.62 -20.15 -24.95
N VAL A 615 -37.30 -20.35 -24.95
CA VAL A 615 -36.38 -19.75 -25.94
C VAL A 615 -36.00 -20.78 -27.01
N THR A 616 -36.01 -20.37 -28.28
CA THR A 616 -35.63 -21.22 -29.44
C THR A 616 -34.39 -20.67 -30.13
N TYR A 617 -33.47 -21.55 -30.53
CA TYR A 617 -32.26 -21.23 -31.30
C TYR A 617 -32.25 -21.99 -32.64
N SER A 618 -31.63 -21.41 -33.67
CA SER A 618 -31.42 -22.04 -34.98
C SER A 618 -30.04 -21.70 -35.54
N VAL A 619 -29.46 -22.62 -36.31
CA VAL A 619 -28.13 -22.49 -36.94
C VAL A 619 -28.22 -22.98 -38.38
N VAL A 620 -27.63 -22.24 -39.32
CA VAL A 620 -27.63 -22.56 -40.76
C VAL A 620 -26.24 -23.02 -41.19
N GLN A 621 -26.15 -24.20 -41.82
CA GLN A 621 -24.91 -24.72 -42.39
C GLN A 621 -25.00 -24.75 -43.93
N LYS A 622 -24.19 -23.93 -44.60
CA LYS A 622 -24.21 -23.79 -46.07
C LYS A 622 -23.19 -24.73 -46.71
N HIS A 623 -23.63 -25.56 -47.66
CA HIS A 623 -22.73 -26.34 -48.52
C HIS A 623 -22.16 -25.48 -49.67
N ARG A 624 -21.00 -25.89 -50.19
CA ARG A 624 -20.40 -25.39 -51.44
C ARG A 624 -20.05 -26.61 -52.31
N VAL A 625 -20.21 -26.46 -53.62
CA VAL A 625 -19.85 -27.44 -54.67
C VAL A 625 -19.13 -26.65 -55.77
N GLY A 626 -18.15 -27.26 -56.43
CA GLY A 626 -17.43 -26.68 -57.58
C GLY A 626 -18.16 -26.92 -58.92
N ASP A 627 -17.54 -26.78 -60.08
CA ASP A 627 -16.13 -26.49 -60.42
C ASP A 627 -16.07 -25.68 -61.73
N TYR A 628 -14.91 -25.14 -62.11
CA TYR A 628 -14.43 -25.06 -63.51
C TYR A 628 -12.90 -24.81 -63.56
N GLU A 629 -12.29 -24.97 -64.75
CA GLU A 629 -10.93 -25.49 -64.91
C GLU A 629 -9.78 -24.49 -65.24
N ASN A 630 -8.57 -24.87 -64.78
CA ASN A 630 -7.25 -24.77 -65.44
C ASN A 630 -6.74 -23.42 -66.01
N VAL A 631 -5.94 -22.70 -65.20
CA VAL A 631 -4.72 -21.95 -65.64
C VAL A 631 -3.60 -22.17 -64.59
N VAL A 632 -2.33 -22.06 -64.99
CA VAL A 632 -1.13 -22.38 -64.18
C VAL A 632 -0.26 -21.10 -63.95
N PRO A 633 0.80 -21.07 -63.12
CA PRO A 633 0.69 -20.62 -61.72
C PRO A 633 1.59 -19.43 -61.34
N GLU A 634 1.14 -18.62 -60.38
CA GLU A 634 2.01 -17.84 -59.47
C GLU A 634 1.44 -17.89 -58.04
N SER A 635 2.29 -17.68 -57.03
CA SER A 635 2.00 -17.82 -55.59
C SER A 635 2.82 -16.78 -54.79
N PRO A 636 2.54 -16.50 -53.50
CA PRO A 636 1.62 -17.19 -52.59
C PRO A 636 0.49 -16.32 -51.99
N GLU A 637 -0.29 -16.93 -51.11
CA GLU A 637 -1.47 -16.37 -50.43
C GLU A 637 -1.12 -15.46 -49.24
N ASP A 638 -2.09 -14.63 -48.83
CA ASP A 638 -2.26 -14.21 -47.43
C ASP A 638 -3.78 -14.09 -47.11
N GLU A 639 -4.19 -14.32 -45.87
CA GLU A 639 -5.59 -14.64 -45.52
C GLU A 639 -6.41 -13.44 -44.99
N GLY A 640 -7.60 -13.24 -45.57
CA GLY A 640 -8.56 -12.22 -45.13
C GLY A 640 -9.43 -12.67 -43.95
N ILE A 641 -9.11 -12.24 -42.73
CA ILE A 641 -9.95 -12.46 -41.54
C ILE A 641 -11.09 -11.44 -41.48
N HIS A 642 -12.32 -11.87 -41.79
CA HIS A 642 -13.53 -11.08 -41.59
C HIS A 642 -14.27 -11.46 -40.30
N TYR A 643 -14.55 -10.43 -39.50
CA TYR A 643 -15.39 -10.44 -38.30
C TYR A 643 -16.88 -10.38 -38.65
N SER A 644 -17.72 -10.97 -37.79
CA SER A 644 -19.17 -10.77 -37.78
C SER A 644 -19.62 -10.31 -36.40
N GLU A 645 -20.34 -9.17 -36.35
CA GLU A 645 -20.80 -8.58 -35.10
C GLU A 645 -22.08 -9.26 -34.57
N LEU A 646 -22.20 -9.31 -33.23
CA LEU A 646 -23.42 -9.72 -32.53
C LEU A 646 -24.31 -8.49 -32.29
N VAL A 647 -25.40 -8.36 -33.04
CA VAL A 647 -26.40 -7.31 -32.81
C VAL A 647 -27.30 -7.70 -31.64
N HIS A 648 -27.43 -6.81 -30.66
CA HIS A 648 -28.23 -7.01 -29.46
C HIS A 648 -29.63 -6.36 -29.63
N LEU A 649 -30.70 -7.16 -29.65
CA LEU A 649 -32.07 -6.65 -29.70
C LEU A 649 -32.58 -6.40 -28.27
N GLY A 650 -32.61 -5.13 -27.88
CA GLY A 650 -33.16 -4.69 -26.59
C GLY A 650 -34.69 -4.66 -26.54
N ILE A 651 -35.23 -4.62 -25.32
CA ILE A 651 -36.67 -4.52 -25.06
C ILE A 651 -37.13 -3.08 -25.34
N GLY A 652 -38.23 -2.91 -26.07
CA GLY A 652 -38.87 -1.62 -26.33
C GLY A 652 -40.31 -1.78 -26.84
N GLU A 653 -41.19 -0.86 -26.46
CA GLU A 653 -42.58 -0.83 -26.92
C GLU A 653 -42.66 -0.46 -28.41
N ARG A 654 -43.70 -0.92 -29.10
CA ARG A 654 -43.92 -0.62 -30.52
C ARG A 654 -44.39 0.83 -30.71
N PRO A 655 -43.71 1.64 -31.55
CA PRO A 655 -44.32 2.83 -32.13
C PRO A 655 -45.50 2.45 -33.03
N LEU A 656 -46.41 3.42 -33.26
CA LEU A 656 -47.51 3.27 -34.22
C LEU A 656 -47.00 3.18 -35.67
N ALA A 657 -47.78 2.50 -36.51
CA ALA A 657 -47.35 2.03 -37.82
C ALA A 657 -47.29 3.12 -38.91
N GLN A 658 -46.48 2.85 -39.94
CA GLN A 658 -46.80 3.25 -41.31
C GLN A 658 -46.40 2.12 -42.29
N GLU A 659 -46.82 2.24 -43.55
CA GLU A 659 -47.26 1.11 -44.40
C GLU A 659 -46.14 0.31 -45.11
N MET A 660 -46.54 -0.85 -45.69
CA MET A 660 -45.85 -1.64 -46.73
C MET A 660 -44.75 -2.66 -46.33
N VAL A 661 -45.08 -3.66 -45.51
CA VAL A 661 -44.56 -5.05 -45.69
C VAL A 661 -45.66 -6.07 -45.33
N GLU A 662 -45.89 -7.10 -46.15
CA GLU A 662 -46.73 -8.24 -45.79
C GLU A 662 -45.96 -9.28 -44.95
N TYR A 663 -46.60 -9.81 -43.90
CA TYR A 663 -46.07 -10.92 -43.10
C TYR A 663 -46.82 -12.22 -43.43
N VAL A 664 -46.15 -13.16 -44.09
CA VAL A 664 -46.69 -14.51 -44.32
C VAL A 664 -46.56 -15.34 -43.03
N THR A 665 -47.68 -15.57 -42.35
CA THR A 665 -47.71 -16.46 -41.18
C THR A 665 -47.64 -17.93 -41.61
N LEU A 666 -46.47 -18.56 -41.46
CA LEU A 666 -46.37 -20.02 -41.42
C LEU A 666 -46.96 -20.53 -40.10
N LYS A 667 -48.08 -21.26 -40.18
CA LYS A 667 -48.62 -22.01 -39.04
C LYS A 667 -47.79 -23.26 -38.80
N HIS A 668 -47.32 -23.46 -37.57
CA HIS A 668 -47.26 -24.77 -36.93
C HIS A 668 -47.40 -24.64 -35.41
#